data_AF-A0ABD2VU49-F1
#
_entry.id   AF-A0ABD2VU49-F1
#
_cell.length_a   1.000
_cell.length_b   1.000
_cell.length_c   1.000
_cell.angle_alpha   90.00
_cell.angle_beta   90.00
_cell.angle_gamma   90.00
#
_symmetry.space_group_name_H-M   'P 1'
#
loop_
_entity.id
_entity.type
_entity.pdbx_description
1 polymer ?
#
loop_
_entity_poly.entity_id
_entity_poly.type
_entity_poly.pdbx_seq_one_letter_code
_entity_poly.pdbx_strand_id
1 'polypeptide(L)'
;MIKKRIIGVDPKNVKGIELVENVGVQEIGPETVKRIENALDLAKETDPEVMIVYGEKMQTAEKVGIDASVKKVPLSLTELLAKKKAEEEALAKPKFISKQERAALALEKRQNEVNEAKKQQEEKKKNENNDRYHSSHNQNWKSRENQKSCDMRFKDNCDEKVMEAIQKQYLGLGKEKKRVRRLNDRKFVFDWDASEDTSIDYNDIYKERHHVQFLGRGKLAGIDVKVQKRDQSKFYDKLLDKRRTEDEKEQEKVHLIKVQKKEDKQMWDDRHWSEKALNEMTERDWRIFREDYDITIKGSKIPNPIRSWKESGFPHDILRIIDKAGYTDLTPIQRQAIPIGLENRDIIGVAETGSGKTLAYLLPLLFWITSLPKIERNNEAEQGPYSIILAPTRELAQQIEEEANKFGKPLGIRTVLVVGGLSREDQGFKSNMGCEIVIATPGRLIDLLENRYLVLNQCTYVVLDEADRMIDMNFESDIKKILEYMPVSNHKPDSEDAEDKDKLLANYNTNKKFRQTVMFTATMPPDVTRLARAYLRRPAEVNIGSIGKPTERVEQIIHIMHDDHKLKKLKEILRQEIKPPIIIFVNEKRTTDFVAKELEKSGIDDVCTLHGGKTQEQREYALASLKGGSKKILIATDVAGRGIDIKDVSMVINYDMARTISDYTHRIGRTGRAGKTGIAISFCTKDDSSLFYELKQIVEASPVSTCPRELLNHPDAQHKTGTVGARKR
;
A
#
# COMPACT_ATOMS: atom_id res chain seq x y z
N MET A 1 -2.64 -23.60 5.72
CA MET A 1 -3.37 -24.49 4.79
C MET A 1 -4.76 -23.94 4.53
N ILE A 2 -5.15 -23.67 3.28
CA ILE A 2 -6.56 -23.45 2.90
C ILE A 2 -6.81 -24.22 1.60
N LYS A 3 -7.85 -25.06 1.57
CA LYS A 3 -8.21 -25.89 0.40
C LYS A 3 -9.22 -25.13 -0.47
N LYS A 4 -8.96 -24.99 -1.78
CA LYS A 4 -10.03 -24.82 -2.77
C LYS A 4 -10.36 -26.19 -3.37
N ARG A 5 -11.62 -26.60 -3.27
CA ARG A 5 -12.17 -27.74 -4.01
C ARG A 5 -12.38 -27.36 -5.47
N ILE A 6 -11.93 -28.19 -6.39
CA ILE A 6 -12.61 -28.44 -7.67
C ILE A 6 -12.78 -29.96 -7.80
N ILE A 7 -13.86 -30.39 -8.43
CA ILE A 7 -14.32 -31.78 -8.48
C ILE A 7 -13.59 -32.51 -9.62
N GLY A 8 -13.25 -33.79 -9.41
CA GLY A 8 -12.50 -34.61 -10.37
C GLY A 8 -13.36 -35.42 -11.33
N VAL A 9 -12.71 -36.00 -12.34
CA VAL A 9 -13.22 -37.04 -13.25
C VAL A 9 -12.10 -38.08 -13.45
N ASP A 10 -12.47 -39.36 -13.59
CA ASP A 10 -11.52 -40.50 -13.55
C ASP A 10 -10.55 -40.61 -14.75
N PRO A 11 -9.28 -40.98 -14.52
CA PRO A 11 -8.33 -41.30 -15.58
C PRO A 11 -8.35 -42.80 -15.93
N LYS A 12 -9.19 -43.21 -16.91
CA LYS A 12 -9.21 -44.58 -17.44
C LYS A 12 -9.22 -44.67 -18.97
N ASN A 13 -8.04 -44.49 -19.57
CA ASN A 13 -7.50 -45.35 -20.64
C ASN A 13 -6.17 -44.78 -21.17
N VAL A 14 -5.05 -45.24 -20.61
CA VAL A 14 -3.71 -45.01 -21.18
C VAL A 14 -3.14 -46.35 -21.65
N LYS A 15 -3.09 -46.51 -22.97
CA LYS A 15 -2.09 -47.29 -23.71
C LYS A 15 -1.41 -46.23 -24.57
N GLY A 16 -0.10 -45.99 -24.50
CA GLY A 16 0.97 -46.94 -24.79
C GLY A 16 1.43 -46.68 -26.25
N ILE A 17 2.70 -46.69 -26.62
CA ILE A 17 3.94 -47.10 -25.93
C ILE A 17 5.13 -46.27 -26.48
N GLU A 18 6.16 -46.10 -25.65
CA GLU A 18 7.61 -45.80 -25.88
C GLU A 18 8.13 -44.92 -27.04
N LEU A 19 9.18 -44.17 -26.70
CA LEU A 19 10.22 -43.63 -27.61
C LEU A 19 11.38 -44.62 -27.69
N VAL A 20 11.96 -44.86 -28.87
CA VAL A 20 13.43 -44.96 -29.09
C VAL A 20 13.74 -44.51 -30.53
N GLU A 21 14.96 -44.01 -30.71
CA GLU A 21 15.60 -43.45 -31.89
C GLU A 21 15.63 -44.38 -33.14
N ASN A 22 15.76 -43.81 -34.34
CA ASN A 22 17.01 -44.00 -35.10
C ASN A 22 17.24 -43.08 -36.31
N VAL A 23 18.53 -43.05 -36.66
CA VAL A 23 19.28 -42.45 -37.78
C VAL A 23 18.64 -42.58 -39.18
N GLY A 24 18.94 -41.62 -40.09
CA GLY A 24 19.07 -41.93 -41.53
C GLY A 24 18.74 -40.80 -42.50
N VAL A 25 19.64 -40.54 -43.45
CA VAL A 25 19.36 -39.78 -44.68
C VAL A 25 19.45 -40.77 -45.85
N GLN A 26 18.41 -40.86 -46.70
CA GLN A 26 18.64 -41.31 -48.07
C GLN A 26 17.59 -40.84 -49.10
N GLU A 27 18.14 -40.26 -50.17
CA GLU A 27 17.76 -40.17 -51.60
C GLU A 27 16.30 -40.34 -52.08
N ILE A 28 15.92 -39.48 -53.03
CA ILE A 28 14.64 -39.49 -53.75
C ILE A 28 14.75 -40.42 -54.97
N GLY A 29 13.79 -41.35 -55.12
CA GLY A 29 13.76 -42.31 -56.22
C GLY A 29 13.39 -41.74 -57.60
N PRO A 30 13.77 -42.42 -58.70
CA PRO A 30 13.73 -41.87 -60.07
C PRO A 30 12.32 -41.60 -60.66
N GLU A 31 11.24 -42.07 -60.04
CA GLU A 31 9.87 -41.77 -60.51
C GLU A 31 9.45 -40.32 -60.24
N THR A 32 10.03 -39.64 -59.24
CA THR A 32 9.69 -38.24 -58.95
C THR A 32 10.25 -37.29 -60.02
N VAL A 33 11.38 -37.64 -60.65
CA VAL A 33 11.99 -36.86 -61.74
C VAL A 33 11.09 -36.84 -62.97
N LYS A 34 10.56 -38.01 -63.38
CA LYS A 34 9.69 -38.15 -64.57
C LYS A 34 8.36 -37.39 -64.51
N ARG A 35 7.91 -36.98 -63.33
CA ARG A 35 6.72 -36.11 -63.18
C ARG A 35 7.03 -34.62 -63.33
N ILE A 36 8.30 -34.22 -63.30
CA ILE A 36 8.75 -32.85 -63.53
C ILE A 36 9.10 -32.64 -65.01
N GLU A 37 9.70 -33.65 -65.67
CA GLU A 37 10.03 -33.62 -67.11
C GLU A 37 8.79 -33.35 -67.98
N ASN A 38 7.71 -34.13 -67.82
CA ASN A 38 6.46 -33.93 -68.56
C ASN A 38 5.74 -32.59 -68.28
N ALA A 39 6.17 -31.79 -67.30
CA ALA A 39 5.61 -30.46 -67.03
C ALA A 39 6.39 -29.32 -67.72
N LEU A 40 7.56 -29.60 -68.29
CA LEU A 40 8.43 -28.64 -68.97
C LEU A 40 8.22 -28.60 -70.50
N ASP A 41 7.75 -29.69 -71.09
CA ASP A 41 7.63 -29.83 -72.55
C ASP A 41 6.35 -29.20 -73.16
N LEU A 42 5.36 -28.81 -72.35
CA LEU A 42 4.14 -28.13 -72.84
C LEU A 42 4.27 -26.58 -72.86
N ALA A 43 5.49 -26.06 -72.84
CA ALA A 43 5.78 -24.63 -72.71
C ALA A 43 6.77 -24.09 -73.78
N LYS A 44 6.93 -24.79 -74.91
CA LYS A 44 7.84 -24.38 -76.00
C LYS A 44 7.28 -24.69 -77.39
N GLU A 45 6.59 -23.73 -77.99
CA GLU A 45 6.53 -23.60 -79.46
C GLU A 45 6.34 -22.11 -79.86
N THR A 46 7.13 -21.67 -80.85
CA THR A 46 7.05 -20.42 -81.66
C THR A 46 7.01 -19.03 -80.97
N ASP A 47 8.16 -18.34 -81.01
CA ASP A 47 8.47 -17.09 -81.76
C ASP A 47 7.37 -16.16 -82.32
N PRO A 48 7.66 -14.87 -82.68
CA PRO A 48 8.88 -14.03 -82.47
C PRO A 48 8.51 -12.65 -81.84
N GLU A 49 9.22 -11.50 -81.84
CA GLU A 49 10.51 -10.99 -82.38
C GLU A 49 11.24 -10.14 -81.28
N VAL A 50 12.51 -9.71 -81.49
CA VAL A 50 13.31 -8.96 -80.49
C VAL A 50 14.20 -7.85 -81.08
N MET A 51 14.04 -6.61 -80.58
CA MET A 51 15.00 -5.46 -80.48
C MET A 51 15.79 -4.94 -81.71
N ILE A 52 15.94 -3.60 -81.80
CA ILE A 52 17.26 -2.93 -81.91
C ILE A 52 17.19 -1.39 -81.63
N VAL A 53 17.99 -0.97 -80.64
CA VAL A 53 18.81 0.26 -80.43
C VAL A 53 18.35 1.67 -80.90
N TYR A 54 18.69 2.69 -80.09
CA TYR A 54 18.57 4.13 -80.35
C TYR A 54 19.54 4.70 -81.42
N GLY A 55 18.99 5.44 -82.40
CA GLY A 55 19.44 6.80 -82.77
C GLY A 55 20.56 7.02 -83.80
N GLU A 56 20.23 7.73 -84.90
CA GLU A 56 20.78 9.05 -85.25
C GLU A 56 20.08 9.68 -86.48
N LYS A 57 20.46 10.91 -86.85
CA LYS A 57 19.69 11.94 -87.58
C LYS A 57 19.75 11.90 -89.13
N MET A 58 18.87 12.73 -89.71
CA MET A 58 19.05 13.66 -90.87
C MET A 58 18.68 13.25 -92.31
N GLN A 59 17.86 14.13 -92.93
CA GLN A 59 17.80 14.50 -94.38
C GLN A 59 17.29 13.40 -95.36
N THR A 60 16.60 13.65 -96.48
CA THR A 60 16.02 14.84 -97.19
C THR A 60 14.69 14.40 -97.84
N ALA A 61 13.55 15.09 -97.71
CA ALA A 61 13.04 16.25 -98.49
C ALA A 61 12.23 15.91 -99.77
N GLU A 62 11.21 16.74 -100.07
CA GLU A 62 10.26 16.71 -101.21
C GLU A 62 9.22 15.55 -101.28
N LYS A 63 7.95 15.72 -101.73
CA LYS A 63 7.30 16.87 -102.42
C LYS A 63 5.77 17.01 -102.08
N VAL A 64 5.40 18.19 -101.55
CA VAL A 64 4.22 19.06 -101.85
C VAL A 64 2.78 18.49 -102.02
N GLY A 65 1.79 19.03 -101.28
CA GLY A 65 0.36 19.01 -101.69
C GLY A 65 -0.77 19.29 -100.65
N ILE A 66 -1.00 20.56 -100.27
CA ILE A 66 -2.30 21.31 -100.13
C ILE A 66 -3.61 20.51 -99.86
N ASP A 67 -4.54 20.79 -98.90
CA ASP A 67 -4.96 22.06 -98.25
C ASP A 67 -5.72 21.93 -96.89
N ALA A 68 -6.03 23.09 -96.27
CA ALA A 68 -7.21 23.46 -95.47
C ALA A 68 -7.44 22.92 -94.04
N SER A 69 -8.11 23.75 -93.21
CA SER A 69 -8.26 23.55 -91.75
C SER A 69 -9.67 23.87 -91.23
N VAL A 70 -10.16 23.08 -90.25
CA VAL A 70 -11.34 23.44 -89.43
C VAL A 70 -11.07 23.11 -87.95
N LYS A 71 -11.23 24.09 -87.05
CA LYS A 71 -11.15 23.89 -85.59
C LYS A 71 -12.51 23.46 -85.04
N LYS A 72 -12.54 22.39 -84.24
CA LYS A 72 -13.70 22.04 -83.39
C LYS A 72 -13.59 22.78 -82.05
N VAL A 73 -14.69 23.37 -81.59
CA VAL A 73 -14.84 24.01 -80.28
C VAL A 73 -15.71 23.11 -79.38
N PRO A 74 -15.39 22.91 -78.09
CA PRO A 74 -16.23 22.13 -77.19
C PRO A 74 -17.57 22.83 -76.88
N LEU A 75 -18.61 22.03 -76.64
CA LEU A 75 -19.96 22.49 -76.26
C LEU A 75 -19.97 23.20 -74.90
N SER A 76 -20.91 24.13 -74.71
CA SER A 76 -21.00 24.95 -73.50
C SER A 76 -21.63 24.22 -72.31
N LEU A 77 -21.26 24.63 -71.10
CA LEU A 77 -21.78 24.07 -69.85
C LEU A 77 -23.30 24.25 -69.71
N THR A 78 -23.84 25.32 -70.28
CA THR A 78 -25.28 25.61 -70.38
C THR A 78 -26.04 24.59 -71.24
N GLU A 79 -25.45 24.12 -72.34
CA GLU A 79 -26.09 23.14 -73.23
C GLU A 79 -26.11 21.74 -72.59
N LEU A 80 -25.05 21.36 -71.86
CA LEU A 80 -25.00 20.10 -71.13
C LEU A 80 -26.04 20.05 -70.00
N LEU A 81 -26.21 21.14 -69.25
CA LEU A 81 -27.25 21.25 -68.22
C LEU A 81 -28.66 21.23 -68.81
N ALA A 82 -28.89 21.93 -69.92
CA ALA A 82 -30.17 21.88 -70.63
C ALA A 82 -30.50 20.45 -71.12
N LYS A 83 -29.51 19.73 -71.67
CA LYS A 83 -29.70 18.36 -72.15
C LYS A 83 -30.00 17.38 -71.01
N LYS A 84 -29.29 17.48 -69.88
CA LYS A 84 -29.57 16.68 -68.68
C LYS A 84 -30.96 16.95 -68.11
N LYS A 85 -31.36 18.22 -68.04
CA LYS A 85 -32.68 18.60 -67.53
C LYS A 85 -33.81 18.12 -68.46
N ALA A 86 -33.59 18.11 -69.76
CA ALA A 86 -34.53 17.51 -70.72
C ALA A 86 -34.64 15.98 -70.58
N GLU A 87 -33.55 15.27 -70.25
CA GLU A 87 -33.59 13.84 -69.87
C GLU A 87 -34.38 13.62 -68.58
N GLU A 88 -34.14 14.43 -67.54
CA GLU A 88 -34.85 14.35 -66.26
C GLU A 88 -36.36 14.67 -66.42
N GLU A 89 -36.73 15.69 -67.22
CA GLU A 89 -38.13 16.00 -67.54
C GLU A 89 -38.80 14.95 -68.46
N ALA A 90 -38.02 14.19 -69.24
CA ALA A 90 -38.51 13.04 -70.01
C ALA A 90 -38.71 11.79 -69.13
N LEU A 91 -37.88 11.61 -68.09
CA LEU A 91 -38.00 10.55 -67.10
C LEU A 91 -39.12 10.82 -66.06
N ALA A 92 -39.37 12.09 -65.74
CA ALA A 92 -40.43 12.51 -64.82
C ALA A 92 -41.86 12.26 -65.35
N LYS A 93 -42.03 12.03 -66.66
CA LYS A 93 -43.32 11.68 -67.27
C LYS A 93 -43.58 10.17 -67.12
N PRO A 94 -44.61 9.73 -66.38
CA PRO A 94 -44.84 8.31 -66.12
C PRO A 94 -45.21 7.58 -67.40
N LYS A 95 -44.31 6.72 -67.90
CA LYS A 95 -44.59 5.84 -69.05
C LYS A 95 -45.66 4.82 -68.70
N PHE A 96 -46.68 4.72 -69.54
CA PHE A 96 -47.73 3.71 -69.43
C PHE A 96 -47.19 2.34 -69.87
N ILE A 97 -46.74 1.52 -68.92
CA ILE A 97 -46.28 0.15 -69.16
C ILE A 97 -47.50 -0.79 -69.18
N SER A 98 -47.65 -1.64 -70.20
CA SER A 98 -48.80 -2.54 -70.34
C SER A 98 -48.85 -3.61 -69.24
N LYS A 99 -50.00 -4.28 -69.08
CA LYS A 99 -50.16 -5.33 -68.06
C LYS A 99 -49.21 -6.54 -68.27
N GLN A 100 -48.86 -6.85 -69.52
CA GLN A 100 -47.93 -7.95 -69.83
C GLN A 100 -46.48 -7.55 -69.56
N GLU A 101 -46.02 -6.40 -70.03
CA GLU A 101 -44.66 -5.89 -69.74
C GLU A 101 -44.44 -5.72 -68.23
N ARG A 102 -45.44 -5.19 -67.51
CA ARG A 102 -45.37 -5.00 -66.05
C ARG A 102 -45.32 -6.33 -65.30
N ALA A 103 -45.91 -7.39 -65.85
CA ALA A 103 -45.78 -8.75 -65.32
C ALA A 103 -44.39 -9.34 -65.63
N ALA A 104 -43.87 -9.15 -66.84
CA ALA A 104 -42.53 -9.61 -67.22
C ALA A 104 -41.42 -8.95 -66.38
N LEU A 105 -41.47 -7.63 -66.20
CA LEU A 105 -40.51 -6.85 -65.40
C LEU A 105 -40.58 -7.22 -63.91
N ALA A 106 -41.77 -7.56 -63.40
CA ALA A 106 -41.92 -8.13 -62.05
C ALA A 106 -41.37 -9.55 -61.93
N LEU A 107 -41.48 -10.37 -62.98
CA LEU A 107 -40.94 -11.74 -63.03
C LEU A 107 -39.40 -11.71 -63.10
N GLU A 108 -38.82 -10.84 -63.93
CA GLU A 108 -37.38 -10.57 -64.01
C GLU A 108 -36.82 -10.06 -62.68
N LYS A 109 -37.48 -9.09 -62.04
CA LYS A 109 -37.07 -8.59 -60.73
C LYS A 109 -37.10 -9.70 -59.67
N ARG A 110 -38.16 -10.54 -59.66
CA ARG A 110 -38.26 -11.69 -58.77
C ARG A 110 -37.21 -12.78 -59.07
N GLN A 111 -36.81 -12.95 -60.33
CA GLN A 111 -35.73 -13.84 -60.74
C GLN A 111 -34.38 -13.34 -60.19
N ASN A 112 -34.15 -12.03 -60.22
CA ASN A 112 -32.94 -11.41 -59.65
C ASN A 112 -32.92 -11.50 -58.12
N GLU A 113 -34.04 -11.23 -57.43
CA GLU A 113 -34.18 -11.42 -55.98
C GLU A 113 -33.92 -12.90 -55.58
N VAL A 114 -34.39 -13.86 -56.37
CA VAL A 114 -34.10 -15.31 -56.16
C VAL A 114 -32.62 -15.63 -56.42
N ASN A 115 -31.98 -14.99 -57.38
CA ASN A 115 -30.55 -15.18 -57.66
C ASN A 115 -29.67 -14.56 -56.56
N GLU A 116 -30.02 -13.40 -56.01
CA GLU A 116 -29.35 -12.82 -54.84
C GLU A 116 -29.56 -13.69 -53.59
N ALA A 117 -30.78 -14.18 -53.36
CA ALA A 117 -31.06 -15.10 -52.25
C ALA A 117 -30.25 -16.42 -52.36
N LYS A 118 -30.08 -16.95 -53.58
CA LYS A 118 -29.16 -18.09 -53.85
C LYS A 118 -27.71 -17.72 -53.55
N LYS A 119 -27.25 -16.55 -53.99
CA LYS A 119 -25.87 -16.08 -53.76
C LYS A 119 -25.56 -15.93 -52.26
N GLN A 120 -26.51 -15.37 -51.50
CA GLN A 120 -26.43 -15.30 -50.03
C GLN A 120 -26.50 -16.68 -49.36
N GLN A 121 -27.22 -17.66 -49.93
CA GLN A 121 -27.18 -19.05 -49.46
C GLN A 121 -25.83 -19.73 -49.76
N GLU A 122 -25.19 -19.43 -50.89
CA GLU A 122 -23.84 -19.94 -51.20
C GLU A 122 -22.77 -19.30 -50.31
N GLU A 123 -22.88 -18.00 -50.01
CA GLU A 123 -22.01 -17.32 -49.03
C GLU A 123 -22.19 -17.88 -47.62
N LYS A 124 -23.43 -18.13 -47.19
CA LYS A 124 -23.70 -18.83 -45.91
C LYS A 124 -23.12 -20.24 -45.90
N LYS A 125 -23.25 -21.02 -46.98
CA LYS A 125 -22.64 -22.35 -47.09
C LYS A 125 -21.10 -22.31 -47.10
N LYS A 126 -20.49 -21.26 -47.66
CA LYS A 126 -19.03 -21.04 -47.57
C LYS A 126 -18.59 -20.77 -46.13
N ASN A 127 -19.34 -19.95 -45.38
CA ASN A 127 -19.05 -19.73 -43.96
C ASN A 127 -19.26 -20.99 -43.10
N GLU A 128 -20.37 -21.72 -43.28
CA GLU A 128 -20.63 -22.98 -42.55
C GLU A 128 -19.58 -24.07 -42.82
N ASN A 129 -19.00 -24.12 -44.03
CA ASN A 129 -17.88 -25.02 -44.33
C ASN A 129 -16.56 -24.56 -43.69
N ASN A 130 -16.31 -23.26 -43.56
CA ASN A 130 -15.16 -22.74 -42.80
C ASN A 130 -15.29 -23.11 -41.31
N ASP A 131 -16.44 -22.85 -40.69
CA ASP A 131 -16.64 -23.10 -39.25
C ASP A 131 -16.53 -24.59 -38.88
N ARG A 132 -16.96 -25.50 -39.76
CA ARG A 132 -16.77 -26.94 -39.57
C ARG A 132 -15.31 -27.39 -39.57
N TYR A 133 -14.40 -26.65 -40.20
CA TYR A 133 -12.96 -26.92 -40.17
C TYR A 133 -12.23 -26.33 -38.94
N HIS A 134 -12.93 -25.65 -38.03
CA HIS A 134 -12.31 -24.96 -36.87
C HIS A 134 -12.81 -25.39 -35.48
N SER A 135 -13.70 -26.38 -35.40
CA SER A 135 -14.28 -26.85 -34.13
C SER A 135 -13.58 -28.05 -33.47
N SER A 136 -12.57 -28.67 -34.11
CA SER A 136 -12.00 -29.96 -33.66
C SER A 136 -10.63 -29.90 -32.97
N HIS A 137 -9.94 -28.75 -32.93
CA HIS A 137 -8.60 -28.59 -32.31
C HIS A 137 -8.49 -27.39 -31.35
N ASN A 138 -9.61 -26.83 -30.93
CA ASN A 138 -9.67 -25.49 -30.34
C ASN A 138 -9.57 -25.45 -28.80
N GLN A 139 -8.42 -25.90 -28.26
CA GLN A 139 -7.91 -25.37 -26.98
C GLN A 139 -6.42 -24.99 -27.01
N ASN A 140 -5.63 -25.44 -28.00
CA ASN A 140 -4.18 -25.16 -28.07
C ASN A 140 -3.78 -24.22 -29.22
N TRP A 141 -4.74 -23.51 -29.84
CA TRP A 141 -4.52 -22.61 -30.99
C TRP A 141 -4.80 -21.13 -30.70
N LYS A 142 -5.85 -20.78 -29.94
CA LYS A 142 -6.22 -19.36 -29.69
C LYS A 142 -5.12 -18.51 -29.06
N SER A 143 -4.23 -19.09 -28.24
CA SER A 143 -3.06 -18.39 -27.71
C SER A 143 -2.01 -18.07 -28.79
N ARG A 144 -1.81 -18.99 -29.75
CA ARG A 144 -0.85 -18.82 -30.86
C ARG A 144 -1.31 -17.79 -31.89
N GLU A 145 -2.61 -17.66 -32.11
CA GLU A 145 -3.15 -16.73 -33.11
C GLU A 145 -3.21 -15.28 -32.59
N ASN A 146 -3.52 -15.08 -31.30
CA ASN A 146 -3.35 -13.78 -30.67
C ASN A 146 -1.87 -13.36 -30.57
N GLN A 147 -0.92 -14.29 -30.37
CA GLN A 147 0.50 -14.00 -30.52
C GLN A 147 0.82 -13.55 -31.96
N LYS A 148 0.51 -14.35 -32.97
CA LYS A 148 0.76 -14.00 -34.39
C LYS A 148 0.15 -12.65 -34.80
N SER A 149 -1.06 -12.33 -34.36
CA SER A 149 -1.73 -11.06 -34.67
C SER A 149 -1.02 -9.84 -34.08
N CYS A 150 -0.39 -10.01 -32.90
CA CYS A 150 0.51 -9.01 -32.33
C CYS A 150 1.88 -9.01 -33.03
N ASP A 151 2.51 -10.18 -33.23
CA ASP A 151 3.84 -10.33 -33.83
C ASP A 151 3.91 -9.68 -35.23
N MET A 152 2.85 -9.83 -36.04
CA MET A 152 2.74 -9.18 -37.35
C MET A 152 2.82 -7.65 -37.22
N ARG A 153 1.97 -7.03 -36.37
CA ARG A 153 1.95 -5.57 -36.15
C ARG A 153 3.26 -5.05 -35.52
N PHE A 154 3.91 -5.85 -34.70
CA PHE A 154 5.22 -5.53 -34.14
C PHE A 154 6.33 -5.60 -35.19
N LYS A 155 6.26 -6.55 -36.14
CA LYS A 155 7.15 -6.59 -37.30
C LYS A 155 6.95 -5.41 -38.23
N ASP A 156 5.73 -5.13 -38.65
CA ASP A 156 5.40 -4.00 -39.53
C ASP A 156 6.03 -2.69 -39.00
N ASN A 157 5.87 -2.41 -37.71
CA ASN A 157 6.42 -1.23 -37.03
C ASN A 157 7.96 -1.23 -36.87
N CYS A 158 8.60 -2.40 -36.92
CA CYS A 158 10.06 -2.52 -36.91
C CYS A 158 10.65 -2.38 -38.31
N ASP A 159 10.02 -2.98 -39.32
CA ASP A 159 10.43 -2.89 -40.72
C ASP A 159 10.19 -1.46 -41.27
N GLU A 160 9.14 -0.76 -40.82
CA GLU A 160 8.98 0.69 -41.04
C GLU A 160 10.18 1.49 -40.50
N LYS A 161 10.67 1.18 -39.28
CA LYS A 161 11.82 1.87 -38.67
C LYS A 161 13.16 1.51 -39.33
N VAL A 162 13.31 0.27 -39.81
CA VAL A 162 14.44 -0.12 -40.68
C VAL A 162 14.44 0.75 -41.93
N MET A 163 13.29 0.87 -42.61
CA MET A 163 13.16 1.67 -43.83
C MET A 163 13.36 3.17 -43.57
N GLU A 164 12.85 3.70 -42.45
CA GLU A 164 13.07 5.08 -42.03
C GLU A 164 14.54 5.38 -41.76
N ALA A 165 15.26 4.46 -41.09
CA ALA A 165 16.69 4.59 -40.84
C ALA A 165 17.51 4.57 -42.14
N ILE A 166 17.17 3.68 -43.08
CA ILE A 166 17.78 3.62 -44.42
C ILE A 166 17.52 4.93 -45.18
N GLN A 167 16.27 5.42 -45.21
CA GLN A 167 15.92 6.69 -45.86
C GLN A 167 16.70 7.88 -45.26
N LYS A 168 16.78 7.99 -43.93
CA LYS A 168 17.56 9.01 -43.23
C LYS A 168 19.07 8.93 -43.51
N GLN A 169 19.60 7.73 -43.76
CA GLN A 169 21.02 7.54 -44.11
C GLN A 169 21.35 7.97 -45.54
N TYR A 170 20.51 7.62 -46.53
CA TYR A 170 20.85 7.79 -47.96
C TYR A 170 20.21 9.02 -48.63
N LEU A 171 19.04 9.50 -48.17
CA LEU A 171 18.34 10.65 -48.76
C LEU A 171 18.72 11.99 -48.13
N GLY A 172 19.67 12.02 -47.19
CA GLY A 172 20.20 13.26 -46.61
C GLY A 172 19.23 14.04 -45.73
N LEU A 173 18.05 13.48 -45.40
CA LEU A 173 17.09 14.07 -44.47
C LEU A 173 17.78 14.37 -43.13
N GLY A 174 17.87 15.65 -42.80
CA GLY A 174 18.83 16.16 -41.82
C GLY A 174 18.72 15.50 -40.45
N LYS A 175 19.84 14.98 -39.93
CA LYS A 175 19.92 14.46 -38.56
C LYS A 175 19.46 15.54 -37.57
N GLU A 176 18.37 15.28 -36.86
CA GLU A 176 17.94 16.12 -35.75
C GLU A 176 19.08 16.20 -34.73
N LYS A 177 19.60 17.41 -34.51
CA LYS A 177 20.66 17.64 -33.52
C LYS A 177 20.04 17.50 -32.13
N LYS A 178 20.27 16.36 -31.46
CA LYS A 178 19.90 16.16 -30.04
C LYS A 178 20.27 17.42 -29.25
N ARG A 179 19.30 17.95 -28.52
CA ARG A 179 19.33 19.31 -27.94
C ARG A 179 20.37 19.36 -26.83
N VAL A 180 21.60 19.77 -27.17
CA VAL A 180 22.73 19.84 -26.22
C VAL A 180 22.31 20.65 -24.98
N ARG A 181 22.27 19.97 -23.82
CA ARG A 181 21.93 20.57 -22.52
C ARG A 181 22.85 21.77 -22.29
N ARG A 182 22.29 22.98 -22.16
CA ARG A 182 23.06 24.20 -21.91
C ARG A 182 23.34 24.34 -20.41
N LEU A 183 24.51 24.84 -20.05
CA LEU A 183 24.92 25.01 -18.65
C LEU A 183 23.98 25.93 -17.82
N ASN A 184 23.16 26.75 -18.49
CA ASN A 184 22.20 27.68 -17.89
C ASN A 184 20.74 27.15 -17.89
N ASP A 185 20.50 25.85 -18.06
CA ASP A 185 19.15 25.31 -17.97
C ASP A 185 18.61 25.41 -16.53
N ARG A 186 17.45 26.04 -16.34
CA ARG A 186 17.00 26.51 -15.02
C ARG A 186 16.41 25.43 -14.11
N LYS A 187 16.26 24.20 -14.62
CA LYS A 187 15.70 23.06 -13.89
C LYS A 187 16.75 21.96 -13.81
N PHE A 188 17.22 21.67 -12.60
CA PHE A 188 17.95 20.43 -12.36
C PHE A 188 16.99 19.25 -12.55
N VAL A 189 17.30 18.39 -13.51
CA VAL A 189 16.64 17.10 -13.73
C VAL A 189 17.67 16.05 -13.34
N PHE A 190 17.39 15.32 -12.26
CA PHE A 190 18.32 14.34 -11.68
C PHE A 190 18.27 13.00 -12.44
N ASP A 191 17.10 12.65 -12.96
CA ASP A 191 16.90 11.46 -13.77
C ASP A 191 17.29 11.68 -15.24
N TRP A 192 17.60 10.58 -15.93
CA TRP A 192 17.71 10.55 -17.38
C TRP A 192 16.33 10.44 -18.01
N ASP A 193 16.05 11.25 -19.03
CA ASP A 193 14.80 11.13 -19.79
C ASP A 193 14.82 9.87 -20.66
N ALA A 194 13.67 9.22 -20.82
CA ALA A 194 13.55 8.03 -21.67
C ALA A 194 13.89 8.30 -23.15
N SER A 195 13.80 9.56 -23.61
CA SER A 195 14.26 9.98 -24.94
C SER A 195 15.80 10.02 -25.10
N GLU A 196 16.55 9.90 -24.01
CA GLU A 196 18.01 9.78 -24.01
C GLU A 196 18.50 8.33 -24.07
N ASP A 197 17.61 7.34 -23.93
CA ASP A 197 17.92 5.92 -24.20
C ASP A 197 18.39 5.69 -25.65
N THR A 198 19.22 4.67 -25.82
CA THR A 198 19.84 4.26 -27.08
C THR A 198 19.71 2.75 -27.34
N SER A 199 19.09 2.00 -26.43
CA SER A 199 18.87 0.55 -26.53
C SER A 199 17.63 0.14 -27.35
N ILE A 200 16.85 1.12 -27.82
CA ILE A 200 15.61 0.94 -28.59
C ILE A 200 15.94 0.58 -30.06
N ASP A 201 16.54 -0.57 -30.27
CA ASP A 201 16.86 -1.12 -31.59
C ASP A 201 15.61 -1.63 -32.33
N TYR A 202 15.58 -1.43 -33.65
CA TYR A 202 14.53 -1.96 -34.53
C TYR A 202 14.81 -3.39 -35.01
N ASN A 203 16.08 -3.82 -35.04
CA ASN A 203 16.51 -5.13 -35.53
C ASN A 203 16.60 -6.16 -34.38
N ASP A 204 15.94 -7.30 -34.54
CA ASP A 204 15.81 -8.34 -33.50
C ASP A 204 17.16 -8.89 -33.00
N ILE A 205 18.19 -8.94 -33.85
CA ILE A 205 19.56 -9.36 -33.47
C ILE A 205 20.16 -8.41 -32.41
N TYR A 206 19.76 -7.14 -32.44
CA TYR A 206 20.21 -6.10 -31.52
C TYR A 206 19.24 -5.84 -30.36
N LYS A 207 18.00 -6.35 -30.42
CA LYS A 207 17.10 -6.47 -29.26
C LYS A 207 17.50 -7.67 -28.40
N GLU A 208 17.45 -8.87 -28.99
CA GLU A 208 17.78 -10.15 -28.33
C GLU A 208 19.27 -10.48 -28.49
N ARG A 209 20.13 -9.57 -28.05
CA ARG A 209 21.59 -9.73 -28.15
C ARG A 209 22.01 -10.99 -27.40
N HIS A 210 22.71 -11.91 -28.08
CA HIS A 210 23.17 -13.15 -27.45
C HIS A 210 24.16 -12.87 -26.32
N HIS A 211 23.68 -12.93 -25.08
CA HIS A 211 24.51 -12.67 -23.89
C HIS A 211 25.69 -13.65 -23.83
N VAL A 212 26.88 -13.12 -23.52
CA VAL A 212 28.14 -13.87 -23.55
C VAL A 212 28.13 -14.99 -22.52
N GLN A 213 28.00 -16.23 -22.99
CA GLN A 213 28.14 -17.42 -22.18
C GLN A 213 29.63 -17.73 -22.02
N PHE A 214 30.23 -17.28 -20.90
CA PHE A 214 31.66 -17.46 -20.57
C PHE A 214 32.03 -18.93 -20.28
N LEU A 215 31.99 -19.79 -21.30
CA LEU A 215 32.27 -21.23 -21.26
C LEU A 215 31.46 -22.00 -20.19
N GLY A 216 30.27 -21.50 -19.83
CA GLY A 216 29.43 -22.02 -18.74
C GLY A 216 30.01 -21.82 -17.32
N ARG A 217 31.13 -21.10 -17.17
CA ARG A 217 31.88 -20.99 -15.90
C ARG A 217 31.99 -19.55 -15.38
N GLY A 218 32.29 -18.60 -16.27
CA GLY A 218 32.29 -17.17 -15.96
C GLY A 218 30.87 -16.60 -15.83
N LYS A 219 30.74 -15.47 -15.13
CA LYS A 219 29.48 -14.84 -14.74
C LYS A 219 29.64 -13.32 -14.84
N LEU A 220 28.54 -12.60 -15.06
CA LEU A 220 28.51 -11.15 -14.99
C LEU A 220 28.73 -10.68 -13.55
N ALA A 221 29.40 -9.56 -13.37
CA ALA A 221 29.60 -8.95 -12.05
C ALA A 221 28.30 -8.32 -11.53
N GLY A 222 28.15 -8.21 -10.21
CA GLY A 222 27.03 -7.54 -9.53
C GLY A 222 25.69 -8.30 -9.47
N ILE A 223 25.43 -9.20 -10.42
CA ILE A 223 24.19 -10.01 -10.46
C ILE A 223 24.38 -11.29 -9.62
N ASP A 224 23.37 -11.72 -8.86
CA ASP A 224 23.43 -12.97 -8.07
C ASP A 224 23.79 -14.18 -8.95
N VAL A 225 24.82 -14.91 -8.50
CA VAL A 225 25.31 -16.17 -9.04
C VAL A 225 24.20 -17.22 -9.18
N LYS A 226 23.24 -17.29 -8.25
CA LYS A 226 22.16 -18.30 -8.29
C LYS A 226 21.09 -17.95 -9.32
N VAL A 227 20.74 -16.68 -9.45
CA VAL A 227 19.87 -16.16 -10.52
C VAL A 227 20.52 -16.39 -11.89
N GLN A 228 21.79 -15.97 -12.05
CA GLN A 228 22.54 -16.20 -13.29
C GLN A 228 22.58 -17.69 -13.69
N LYS A 229 22.85 -18.61 -12.75
CA LYS A 229 22.81 -20.06 -13.02
C LYS A 229 21.44 -20.59 -13.44
N ARG A 230 20.34 -19.96 -13.01
CA ARG A 230 18.96 -20.36 -13.35
C ARG A 230 18.58 -19.92 -14.75
N ASP A 231 18.97 -18.70 -15.10
CA ASP A 231 18.56 -18.01 -16.33
C ASP A 231 19.56 -18.25 -17.48
N GLN A 232 20.75 -18.75 -17.18
CA GLN A 232 21.77 -19.17 -18.15
C GLN A 232 21.27 -20.31 -19.05
N SER A 233 21.53 -20.20 -20.36
CA SER A 233 21.22 -21.24 -21.32
C SER A 233 21.97 -22.53 -21.02
N LYS A 234 21.23 -23.63 -20.88
CA LYS A 234 21.72 -24.99 -20.55
C LYS A 234 22.49 -25.67 -21.70
N PHE A 235 23.10 -24.88 -22.58
CA PHE A 235 23.92 -25.35 -23.70
C PHE A 235 25.21 -25.99 -23.19
N TYR A 236 25.93 -25.32 -22.29
CA TYR A 236 27.19 -25.84 -21.75
C TYR A 236 26.99 -27.05 -20.84
N ASP A 237 25.89 -27.13 -20.07
CA ASP A 237 25.55 -28.32 -19.28
C ASP A 237 25.42 -29.55 -20.17
N LYS A 238 24.54 -29.47 -21.19
CA LYS A 238 24.33 -30.53 -22.19
C LYS A 238 25.59 -30.89 -22.97
N LEU A 239 26.49 -29.92 -23.18
CA LEU A 239 27.77 -30.15 -23.86
C LEU A 239 28.77 -30.87 -22.95
N LEU A 240 28.82 -30.54 -21.65
CA LEU A 240 29.66 -31.19 -20.66
C LEU A 240 29.19 -32.62 -20.36
N ASP A 241 27.88 -32.84 -20.22
CA ASP A 241 27.31 -34.18 -20.02
C ASP A 241 27.60 -35.13 -21.19
N LYS A 242 27.65 -34.59 -22.43
CA LYS A 242 28.05 -35.35 -23.63
C LYS A 242 29.55 -35.57 -23.77
N ARG A 243 30.41 -34.72 -23.20
CA ARG A 243 31.87 -34.78 -23.40
C ARG A 243 32.66 -35.39 -22.23
N ARG A 244 32.13 -35.34 -21.01
CA ARG A 244 32.80 -35.90 -19.82
C ARG A 244 32.77 -37.42 -19.81
N THR A 245 33.89 -38.00 -19.42
CA THR A 245 34.02 -39.40 -18.98
C THR A 245 33.19 -39.66 -17.71
N GLU A 246 33.03 -40.93 -17.34
CA GLU A 246 32.27 -41.30 -16.14
C GLU A 246 32.97 -40.84 -14.86
N ASP A 247 34.28 -41.01 -14.76
CA ASP A 247 35.12 -40.49 -13.66
C ASP A 247 34.98 -38.96 -13.48
N GLU A 248 35.02 -38.19 -14.57
CA GLU A 248 34.83 -36.74 -14.52
C GLU A 248 33.41 -36.35 -14.09
N LYS A 249 32.40 -37.14 -14.46
CA LYS A 249 31.01 -36.97 -13.97
C LYS A 249 30.91 -37.28 -12.48
N GLU A 250 31.62 -38.27 -11.97
CA GLU A 250 31.67 -38.58 -10.53
C GLU A 250 32.39 -37.49 -9.73
N GLN A 251 33.55 -37.01 -10.22
CA GLN A 251 34.28 -35.90 -9.61
C GLN A 251 33.44 -34.62 -9.57
N GLU A 252 32.72 -34.29 -10.65
CA GLU A 252 31.79 -33.15 -10.67
C GLU A 252 30.61 -33.35 -9.70
N LYS A 253 29.98 -34.54 -9.66
CA LYS A 253 28.91 -34.84 -8.68
C LYS A 253 29.42 -34.62 -7.24
N VAL A 254 30.62 -35.11 -6.92
CA VAL A 254 31.24 -34.92 -5.60
C VAL A 254 31.57 -33.43 -5.33
N HIS A 255 32.00 -32.68 -6.34
CA HIS A 255 32.19 -31.22 -6.22
C HIS A 255 30.87 -30.49 -5.97
N LEU A 256 29.83 -30.78 -6.76
CA LEU A 256 28.50 -30.21 -6.62
C LEU A 256 27.89 -30.53 -5.25
N ILE A 257 28.03 -31.76 -4.73
CA ILE A 257 27.59 -32.11 -3.37
C ILE A 257 28.36 -31.31 -2.30
N LYS A 258 29.67 -31.04 -2.49
CA LYS A 258 30.45 -30.19 -1.59
C LYS A 258 30.07 -28.71 -1.66
N VAL A 259 29.67 -28.21 -2.83
CA VAL A 259 29.14 -26.85 -3.00
C VAL A 259 27.74 -26.74 -2.41
N GLN A 260 26.84 -27.68 -2.72
CA GLN A 260 25.49 -27.73 -2.17
C GLN A 260 25.52 -27.75 -0.64
N LYS A 261 26.33 -28.62 -0.01
CA LYS A 261 26.49 -28.63 1.46
C LYS A 261 27.01 -27.31 2.06
N LYS A 262 27.75 -26.50 1.30
CA LYS A 262 28.14 -25.14 1.73
C LYS A 262 27.00 -24.14 1.56
N GLU A 263 26.27 -24.20 0.45
CA GLU A 263 25.10 -23.37 0.20
C GLU A 263 23.97 -23.67 1.20
N ASP A 264 23.71 -24.96 1.51
CA ASP A 264 22.73 -25.43 2.49
C ASP A 264 23.10 -24.95 3.89
N LYS A 265 24.38 -25.06 4.29
CA LYS A 265 24.85 -24.54 5.59
C LYS A 265 24.68 -23.03 5.65
N GLN A 266 25.09 -22.30 4.61
CA GLN A 266 24.92 -20.84 4.61
C GLN A 266 23.43 -20.47 4.72
N MET A 267 22.56 -21.12 3.96
CA MET A 267 21.11 -20.89 4.05
C MET A 267 20.53 -21.27 5.42
N TRP A 268 21.09 -22.27 6.11
CA TRP A 268 20.70 -22.64 7.48
C TRP A 268 21.11 -21.57 8.51
N ASP A 269 22.31 -21.01 8.37
CA ASP A 269 22.85 -19.99 9.27
C ASP A 269 22.15 -18.62 9.01
N ASP A 270 21.91 -18.28 7.74
CA ASP A 270 21.20 -17.07 7.27
C ASP A 270 19.65 -17.19 7.32
N ARG A 271 19.08 -18.25 7.91
CA ARG A 271 17.61 -18.41 8.09
C ARG A 271 16.96 -17.20 8.76
N HIS A 272 15.74 -16.87 8.34
CA HIS A 272 14.90 -15.89 9.02
C HIS A 272 14.53 -16.35 10.44
N TRP A 273 14.41 -15.42 11.39
CA TRP A 273 14.21 -15.75 12.81
C TRP A 273 12.93 -16.56 13.08
N SER A 274 11.91 -16.44 12.21
CA SER A 274 10.65 -17.19 12.32
C SER A 274 10.81 -18.70 12.11
N GLU A 275 11.93 -19.13 11.51
CA GLU A 275 12.29 -20.54 11.27
C GLU A 275 13.35 -21.05 12.26
N LYS A 276 13.88 -20.19 13.13
CA LYS A 276 14.90 -20.50 14.14
C LYS A 276 14.25 -20.82 15.49
N ALA A 277 14.83 -21.75 16.24
CA ALA A 277 14.46 -21.94 17.64
C ALA A 277 15.03 -20.82 18.52
N LEU A 278 14.44 -20.56 19.71
CA LEU A 278 14.86 -19.44 20.57
C LEU A 278 16.34 -19.53 21.00
N ASN A 279 16.86 -20.75 21.17
CA ASN A 279 18.26 -21.04 21.49
C ASN A 279 19.21 -20.95 20.28
N GLU A 280 18.70 -20.82 19.05
CA GLU A 280 19.48 -20.59 17.82
C GLU A 280 19.59 -19.09 17.46
N MET A 281 18.92 -18.20 18.20
CA MET A 281 18.84 -16.76 17.90
C MET A 281 20.14 -16.02 18.21
N THR A 282 20.85 -15.56 17.17
CA THR A 282 22.04 -14.72 17.29
C THR A 282 21.68 -13.24 17.53
N GLU A 283 22.64 -12.41 17.94
CA GLU A 283 22.45 -10.95 18.02
C GLU A 283 22.03 -10.32 16.67
N ARG A 284 22.50 -10.88 15.54
CA ARG A 284 22.05 -10.48 14.20
C ARG A 284 20.57 -10.79 13.99
N ASP A 285 20.12 -11.98 14.40
CA ASP A 285 18.70 -12.36 14.31
C ASP A 285 17.84 -11.49 15.22
N TRP A 286 18.33 -11.13 16.41
CA TRP A 286 17.68 -10.19 17.31
C TRP A 286 17.70 -8.73 16.81
N ARG A 287 18.58 -8.38 15.88
CA ARG A 287 18.54 -7.08 15.20
C ARG A 287 17.52 -7.11 14.06
N ILE A 288 17.55 -8.13 13.21
CA ILE A 288 16.57 -8.35 12.13
C ILE A 288 15.15 -8.40 12.72
N PHE A 289 14.91 -9.15 13.80
CA PHE A 289 13.64 -9.18 14.52
C PHE A 289 13.15 -7.78 14.95
N ARG A 290 14.06 -6.89 15.35
CA ARG A 290 13.71 -5.51 15.73
C ARG A 290 13.47 -4.63 14.49
N GLU A 291 14.24 -4.82 13.42
CA GLU A 291 14.05 -4.18 12.12
C GLU A 291 12.65 -4.55 11.53
N ASP A 292 12.26 -5.83 11.53
CA ASP A 292 10.97 -6.33 10.98
C ASP A 292 9.71 -5.83 11.73
N TYR A 293 9.85 -5.46 13.01
CA TYR A 293 8.77 -4.97 13.86
C TYR A 293 8.87 -3.44 14.13
N ASP A 294 9.69 -2.71 13.37
CA ASP A 294 9.96 -1.27 13.52
C ASP A 294 10.42 -0.84 14.94
N ILE A 295 11.14 -1.71 15.69
CA ILE A 295 11.51 -1.50 17.10
C ILE A 295 12.89 -0.83 17.24
N THR A 296 12.91 0.45 17.63
CA THR A 296 14.16 1.18 17.98
C THR A 296 14.31 1.36 19.48
N ILE A 297 15.40 0.86 20.06
CA ILE A 297 15.69 0.90 21.50
C ILE A 297 16.83 1.87 21.87
N LYS A 298 16.79 2.45 23.08
CA LYS A 298 17.92 3.17 23.70
C LYS A 298 18.06 2.82 25.19
N GLY A 299 19.30 2.78 25.68
CA GLY A 299 19.67 2.33 27.04
C GLY A 299 20.62 1.12 27.00
N SER A 300 21.37 0.86 28.07
CA SER A 300 22.30 -0.29 28.10
C SER A 300 21.59 -1.60 28.47
N LYS A 301 22.25 -2.75 28.24
CA LYS A 301 21.84 -4.10 28.72
C LYS A 301 20.35 -4.44 28.50
N ILE A 302 19.76 -4.08 27.35
CA ILE A 302 18.32 -4.27 27.11
C ILE A 302 18.02 -5.75 26.78
N PRO A 303 17.07 -6.40 27.48
CA PRO A 303 16.72 -7.80 27.23
C PRO A 303 16.11 -8.02 25.85
N ASN A 304 16.23 -9.26 25.36
CA ASN A 304 15.71 -9.63 24.03
C ASN A 304 14.17 -9.66 24.00
N PRO A 305 13.56 -9.24 22.88
CA PRO A 305 12.10 -9.17 22.75
C PRO A 305 11.45 -10.56 22.67
N ILE A 306 10.22 -10.67 23.13
CA ILE A 306 9.44 -11.92 23.12
C ILE A 306 8.98 -12.24 21.68
N ARG A 307 9.34 -13.42 21.17
CA ARG A 307 8.97 -13.86 19.80
C ARG A 307 7.55 -14.43 19.71
N SER A 308 7.08 -15.11 20.75
CA SER A 308 5.70 -15.59 20.86
C SER A 308 5.29 -15.79 22.32
N TRP A 309 3.98 -15.84 22.61
CA TRP A 309 3.48 -16.10 23.96
C TRP A 309 3.99 -17.41 24.56
N LYS A 310 4.21 -18.45 23.75
CA LYS A 310 4.75 -19.75 24.21
C LYS A 310 6.20 -19.67 24.67
N GLU A 311 6.96 -18.72 24.16
CA GLU A 311 8.37 -18.49 24.48
C GLU A 311 8.57 -17.39 25.55
N SER A 312 7.47 -16.81 26.07
CA SER A 312 7.51 -15.67 27.00
C SER A 312 7.97 -16.00 28.43
N GLY A 313 7.94 -17.27 28.83
CA GLY A 313 8.20 -17.71 30.20
C GLY A 313 7.06 -17.48 31.20
N PHE A 314 5.90 -16.96 30.78
CA PHE A 314 4.78 -16.73 31.70
C PHE A 314 4.11 -18.05 32.19
N PRO A 315 3.59 -18.08 33.43
CA PRO A 315 2.83 -19.22 33.96
C PRO A 315 1.61 -19.58 33.11
N HIS A 316 1.26 -20.87 33.07
CA HIS A 316 0.13 -21.39 32.29
C HIS A 316 -1.22 -20.72 32.61
N ASP A 317 -1.47 -20.30 33.85
CA ASP A 317 -2.69 -19.58 34.20
C ASP A 317 -2.79 -18.22 33.51
N ILE A 318 -1.68 -17.47 33.43
CA ILE A 318 -1.60 -16.18 32.72
C ILE A 318 -1.75 -16.39 31.21
N LEU A 319 -1.03 -17.38 30.64
CA LEU A 319 -1.15 -17.72 29.21
C LEU A 319 -2.58 -18.13 28.82
N ARG A 320 -3.29 -18.87 29.69
CA ARG A 320 -4.71 -19.23 29.51
C ARG A 320 -5.65 -18.03 29.58
N ILE A 321 -5.30 -16.97 30.31
CA ILE A 321 -6.09 -15.73 30.35
C ILE A 321 -5.83 -14.88 29.10
N ILE A 322 -4.58 -14.77 28.64
CA ILE A 322 -4.18 -14.12 27.38
C ILE A 322 -4.94 -14.74 26.20
N ASP A 323 -4.95 -16.07 26.10
CA ASP A 323 -5.68 -16.83 25.07
C ASP A 323 -7.20 -16.58 25.13
N LYS A 324 -7.81 -16.69 26.33
CA LYS A 324 -9.24 -16.39 26.55
C LYS A 324 -9.63 -14.93 26.27
N ALA A 325 -8.70 -13.99 26.44
CA ALA A 325 -8.89 -12.57 26.11
C ALA A 325 -8.72 -12.26 24.61
N GLY A 326 -8.32 -13.26 23.80
CA GLY A 326 -8.19 -13.14 22.34
C GLY A 326 -6.83 -12.63 21.84
N TYR A 327 -5.83 -12.51 22.72
CA TYR A 327 -4.50 -12.02 22.36
C TYR A 327 -3.65 -13.10 21.69
N THR A 328 -3.93 -13.35 20.41
CA THR A 328 -3.27 -14.41 19.62
C THR A 328 -1.76 -14.27 19.48
N ASP A 329 -1.23 -13.05 19.44
CA ASP A 329 0.20 -12.73 19.31
C ASP A 329 0.52 -11.36 19.95
N LEU A 330 1.81 -11.06 20.14
CA LEU A 330 2.27 -9.82 20.76
C LEU A 330 2.40 -8.66 19.75
N THR A 331 2.01 -7.46 20.16
CA THR A 331 2.30 -6.23 19.40
C THR A 331 3.78 -5.80 19.58
N PRO A 332 4.38 -5.03 18.65
CA PRO A 332 5.79 -4.64 18.75
C PRO A 332 6.21 -4.02 20.09
N ILE A 333 5.37 -3.14 20.66
CA ILE A 333 5.65 -2.52 21.97
C ILE A 333 5.60 -3.55 23.11
N GLN A 334 4.66 -4.50 23.07
CA GLN A 334 4.57 -5.59 24.05
C GLN A 334 5.82 -6.47 24.01
N ARG A 335 6.28 -6.85 22.80
CA ARG A 335 7.45 -7.73 22.61
C ARG A 335 8.69 -7.22 23.33
N GLN A 336 8.97 -5.92 23.26
CA GLN A 336 10.20 -5.34 23.81
C GLN A 336 10.01 -4.68 25.19
N ALA A 337 8.85 -4.09 25.51
CA ALA A 337 8.63 -3.44 26.81
C ALA A 337 8.32 -4.44 27.93
N ILE A 338 7.61 -5.55 27.66
CA ILE A 338 7.31 -6.56 28.69
C ILE A 338 8.57 -7.16 29.34
N PRO A 339 9.60 -7.65 28.60
CA PRO A 339 10.80 -8.20 29.23
C PRO A 339 11.61 -7.16 30.02
N ILE A 340 11.62 -5.89 29.59
CA ILE A 340 12.22 -4.78 30.37
C ILE A 340 11.42 -4.55 31.66
N GLY A 341 10.08 -4.66 31.59
CA GLY A 341 9.18 -4.55 32.72
C GLY A 341 9.42 -5.63 33.79
N LEU A 342 9.70 -6.86 33.36
CA LEU A 342 10.03 -7.98 34.23
C LEU A 342 11.38 -7.82 34.95
N GLU A 343 12.32 -7.06 34.40
CA GLU A 343 13.62 -6.73 35.03
C GLU A 343 13.54 -5.52 35.97
N ASN A 344 12.33 -5.08 36.34
CA ASN A 344 12.05 -3.90 37.18
C ASN A 344 12.58 -2.56 36.65
N ARG A 345 13.04 -2.49 35.40
CA ARG A 345 13.62 -1.27 34.81
C ARG A 345 12.54 -0.24 34.48
N ASP A 346 12.89 1.03 34.55
CA ASP A 346 12.01 2.13 34.11
C ASP A 346 11.95 2.17 32.57
N ILE A 347 10.83 2.63 32.01
CA ILE A 347 10.55 2.52 30.57
C ILE A 347 9.98 3.83 30.01
N ILE A 348 10.49 4.28 28.86
CA ILE A 348 9.83 5.25 27.99
C ILE A 348 9.36 4.53 26.73
N GLY A 349 8.05 4.33 26.59
CA GLY A 349 7.44 3.73 25.41
C GLY A 349 6.87 4.78 24.47
N VAL A 350 7.53 4.99 23.32
CA VAL A 350 7.04 5.88 22.26
C VAL A 350 6.28 5.04 21.24
N ALA A 351 4.94 5.05 21.33
CA ALA A 351 4.05 4.31 20.45
C ALA A 351 2.63 4.90 20.42
N GLU A 352 1.99 4.82 19.25
CA GLU A 352 0.64 5.37 19.03
C GLU A 352 -0.46 4.65 19.86
N THR A 353 -1.64 5.27 19.97
CA THR A 353 -2.81 4.64 20.60
C THR A 353 -3.28 3.41 19.82
N GLY A 354 -3.69 2.36 20.53
CA GLY A 354 -4.09 1.08 19.90
C GLY A 354 -2.91 0.15 19.55
N SER A 355 -1.66 0.57 19.72
CA SER A 355 -0.47 -0.29 19.55
C SER A 355 -0.30 -1.38 20.63
N GLY A 356 -1.25 -1.52 21.57
CA GLY A 356 -1.23 -2.54 22.63
C GLY A 356 -0.49 -2.14 23.91
N LYS A 357 -0.16 -0.85 24.09
CA LYS A 357 0.56 -0.29 25.26
C LYS A 357 0.01 -0.76 26.61
N THR A 358 -1.31 -0.78 26.76
CA THR A 358 -2.02 -1.13 28.00
C THR A 358 -1.62 -2.49 28.54
N LEU A 359 -1.61 -3.54 27.70
CA LEU A 359 -1.14 -4.86 28.12
C LEU A 359 0.39 -4.91 28.34
N ALA A 360 1.16 -4.06 27.66
CA ALA A 360 2.62 -4.01 27.81
C ALA A 360 3.06 -3.54 29.22
N TYR A 361 2.32 -2.63 29.86
CA TYR A 361 2.55 -2.26 31.27
C TYR A 361 1.72 -3.06 32.28
N LEU A 362 0.54 -3.56 31.92
CA LEU A 362 -0.25 -4.39 32.84
C LEU A 362 0.38 -5.77 33.06
N LEU A 363 0.94 -6.42 32.04
CA LEU A 363 1.36 -7.82 32.19
C LEU A 363 2.54 -8.03 33.18
N PRO A 364 3.61 -7.20 33.19
CA PRO A 364 4.65 -7.27 34.22
C PRO A 364 4.10 -7.00 35.64
N LEU A 365 3.19 -6.02 35.78
CA LEU A 365 2.53 -5.67 37.03
C LEU A 365 1.69 -6.84 37.57
N LEU A 366 0.86 -7.46 36.73
CA LEU A 366 0.00 -8.59 37.11
C LEU A 366 0.81 -9.84 37.43
N PHE A 367 1.88 -10.11 36.68
CA PHE A 367 2.85 -11.17 37.00
C PHE A 367 3.52 -10.93 38.36
N TRP A 368 3.95 -9.70 38.65
CA TRP A 368 4.52 -9.35 39.94
C TRP A 368 3.52 -9.52 41.09
N ILE A 369 2.31 -8.94 41.03
CA ILE A 369 1.27 -9.09 42.06
C ILE A 369 0.92 -10.57 42.30
N THR A 370 0.84 -11.38 41.23
CA THR A 370 0.52 -12.82 41.37
C THR A 370 1.67 -13.63 41.97
N SER A 371 2.92 -13.19 41.83
CA SER A 371 4.11 -13.83 42.44
C SER A 371 4.24 -13.62 43.95
N LEU A 372 3.69 -12.53 44.50
CA LEU A 372 3.80 -12.20 45.93
C LEU A 372 3.17 -13.27 46.84
N PRO A 373 3.76 -13.60 48.00
CA PRO A 373 3.15 -14.47 49.01
C PRO A 373 1.72 -14.02 49.38
N LYS A 374 0.80 -14.99 49.51
CA LYS A 374 -0.61 -14.71 49.86
C LYS A 374 -0.78 -14.06 51.26
N ILE A 375 0.22 -14.19 52.13
CA ILE A 375 0.18 -13.63 53.49
C ILE A 375 0.53 -12.14 53.53
N GLU A 376 1.34 -11.65 52.59
CA GLU A 376 1.64 -10.23 52.44
C GLU A 376 0.39 -9.52 51.87
N ARG A 377 -0.14 -10.02 50.75
CA ARG A 377 -1.34 -9.49 50.07
C ARG A 377 -2.59 -9.31 50.93
N ASN A 378 -2.72 -10.03 52.04
CA ASN A 378 -3.91 -9.96 52.91
C ASN A 378 -3.80 -8.90 54.03
N ASN A 379 -2.60 -8.47 54.41
CA ASN A 379 -2.37 -7.61 55.58
C ASN A 379 -2.32 -6.11 55.24
N GLU A 380 -2.45 -5.74 53.97
CA GLU A 380 -2.01 -4.43 53.47
C GLU A 380 -3.14 -3.60 52.82
N ALA A 381 -4.41 -4.00 52.97
CA ALA A 381 -5.54 -3.30 52.35
C ALA A 381 -5.66 -1.81 52.75
N GLU A 382 -5.17 -1.44 53.94
CA GLU A 382 -5.13 -0.06 54.45
C GLU A 382 -3.95 0.77 53.91
N GLN A 383 -2.97 0.15 53.24
CA GLN A 383 -1.74 0.81 52.77
C GLN A 383 -1.87 1.45 51.38
N GLY A 384 -3.05 1.36 50.76
CA GLY A 384 -3.33 1.87 49.42
C GLY A 384 -3.02 0.85 48.31
N PRO A 385 -2.92 1.28 47.04
CA PRO A 385 -2.67 0.38 45.93
C PRO A 385 -1.18 0.10 45.74
N TYR A 386 -0.86 -1.09 45.24
CA TYR A 386 0.48 -1.41 44.76
C TYR A 386 0.86 -0.59 43.52
N SER A 387 -0.13 -0.10 42.76
CA SER A 387 0.08 0.56 41.48
C SER A 387 -0.92 1.66 41.14
N ILE A 388 -0.43 2.68 40.43
CA ILE A 388 -1.23 3.78 39.89
C ILE A 388 -1.01 3.84 38.38
N ILE A 389 -2.10 3.90 37.61
CA ILE A 389 -2.07 4.20 36.18
C ILE A 389 -2.77 5.53 35.97
N LEU A 390 -2.00 6.56 35.61
CA LEU A 390 -2.53 7.87 35.24
C LEU A 390 -2.86 7.92 33.75
N ALA A 391 -4.00 8.55 33.43
CA ALA A 391 -4.47 8.83 32.08
C ALA A 391 -4.98 10.29 31.99
N PRO A 392 -4.82 10.99 30.86
CA PRO A 392 -5.23 12.40 30.73
C PRO A 392 -6.75 12.57 30.68
N THR A 393 -7.50 11.58 30.17
CA THR A 393 -8.96 11.64 30.02
C THR A 393 -9.66 10.48 30.74
N ARG A 394 -10.93 10.68 31.09
CA ARG A 394 -11.74 9.65 31.77
C ARG A 394 -12.02 8.49 30.82
N GLU A 395 -12.25 8.83 29.56
CA GLU A 395 -12.53 7.92 28.47
C GLU A 395 -11.36 6.95 28.22
N LEU A 396 -10.09 7.39 28.37
CA LEU A 396 -8.93 6.50 28.36
C LEU A 396 -8.80 5.70 29.66
N ALA A 397 -9.03 6.32 30.82
CA ALA A 397 -9.02 5.63 32.11
C ALA A 397 -10.02 4.47 32.16
N GLN A 398 -11.23 4.65 31.59
CA GLN A 398 -12.25 3.60 31.45
C GLN A 398 -11.79 2.47 30.50
N GLN A 399 -11.16 2.79 29.36
CA GLN A 399 -10.60 1.76 28.46
C GLN A 399 -9.50 0.93 29.14
N ILE A 400 -8.65 1.58 29.95
CA ILE A 400 -7.62 0.92 30.76
C ILE A 400 -8.26 0.07 31.86
N GLU A 401 -9.35 0.52 32.49
CA GLU A 401 -10.11 -0.29 33.46
C GLU A 401 -10.76 -1.52 32.81
N GLU A 402 -11.44 -1.37 31.67
CA GLU A 402 -12.02 -2.49 30.92
C GLU A 402 -10.95 -3.54 30.57
N GLU A 403 -9.79 -3.10 30.11
CA GLU A 403 -8.68 -3.99 29.76
C GLU A 403 -8.07 -4.66 31.01
N ALA A 404 -7.77 -3.88 32.05
CA ALA A 404 -7.24 -4.40 33.31
C ALA A 404 -8.20 -5.40 33.97
N ASN A 405 -9.51 -5.20 33.87
CA ASN A 405 -10.51 -6.12 34.41
C ASN A 405 -10.50 -7.51 33.74
N LYS A 406 -10.19 -7.60 32.43
CA LYS A 406 -10.12 -8.89 31.71
C LYS A 406 -9.06 -9.83 32.30
N PHE A 407 -7.96 -9.27 32.81
CA PHE A 407 -6.88 -10.02 33.42
C PHE A 407 -6.97 -10.04 34.95
N GLY A 408 -7.35 -8.92 35.58
CA GLY A 408 -7.42 -8.77 37.03
C GLY A 408 -8.48 -9.67 37.67
N LYS A 409 -9.71 -9.68 37.15
CA LYS A 409 -10.81 -10.49 37.72
C LYS A 409 -10.48 -12.00 37.75
N PRO A 410 -9.95 -12.63 36.68
CA PRO A 410 -9.49 -14.02 36.74
C PRO A 410 -8.30 -14.29 37.66
N LEU A 411 -7.51 -13.28 38.01
CA LEU A 411 -6.35 -13.39 38.92
C LEU A 411 -6.67 -13.00 40.38
N GLY A 412 -7.89 -12.57 40.67
CA GLY A 412 -8.30 -12.07 41.99
C GLY A 412 -7.74 -10.68 42.34
N ILE A 413 -7.37 -9.88 41.33
CA ILE A 413 -6.80 -8.54 41.46
C ILE A 413 -7.88 -7.49 41.20
N ARG A 414 -8.02 -6.53 42.13
CA ARG A 414 -9.05 -5.50 42.16
C ARG A 414 -8.52 -4.20 41.56
N THR A 415 -9.28 -3.68 40.59
CA THR A 415 -9.04 -2.37 39.97
C THR A 415 -10.09 -1.36 40.44
N VAL A 416 -9.68 -0.13 40.74
CA VAL A 416 -10.61 0.98 41.06
C VAL A 416 -10.35 2.16 40.13
N LEU A 417 -11.40 2.61 39.44
CA LEU A 417 -11.40 3.81 38.61
C LEU A 417 -11.62 5.08 39.45
N VAL A 418 -10.68 6.02 39.37
CA VAL A 418 -10.69 7.30 40.10
C VAL A 418 -10.79 8.46 39.09
N VAL A 419 -12.03 8.80 38.72
CA VAL A 419 -12.37 9.79 37.68
C VAL A 419 -13.46 10.77 38.11
N GLY A 420 -13.40 11.97 37.55
CA GLY A 420 -14.46 12.98 37.75
C GLY A 420 -15.82 12.54 37.21
N GLY A 421 -16.90 13.20 37.63
CA GLY A 421 -18.27 12.88 37.23
C GLY A 421 -18.93 11.78 38.06
N LEU A 422 -18.16 10.83 38.59
CA LEU A 422 -18.60 9.93 39.65
C LEU A 422 -18.49 10.61 41.04
N SER A 423 -19.30 10.15 42.00
CA SER A 423 -19.26 10.64 43.39
C SER A 423 -17.88 10.42 44.02
N ARG A 424 -17.42 11.37 44.84
CA ARG A 424 -16.15 11.24 45.59
C ARG A 424 -16.25 10.17 46.68
N GLU A 425 -17.41 10.07 47.35
CA GLU A 425 -17.65 9.15 48.47
C GLU A 425 -17.66 7.69 48.01
N ASP A 426 -18.34 7.37 46.90
CA ASP A 426 -18.37 6.04 46.29
C ASP A 426 -16.98 5.58 45.82
N GLN A 427 -16.19 6.48 45.25
CA GLN A 427 -14.80 6.20 44.86
C GLN A 427 -13.88 5.98 46.08
N GLY A 428 -14.01 6.81 47.12
CA GLY A 428 -13.27 6.64 48.38
C GLY A 428 -13.65 5.34 49.08
N PHE A 429 -14.94 5.01 49.15
CA PHE A 429 -15.42 3.75 49.71
C PHE A 429 -14.85 2.54 48.95
N LYS A 430 -14.96 2.52 47.61
CA LYS A 430 -14.40 1.45 46.76
C LYS A 430 -12.88 1.31 46.92
N SER A 431 -12.17 2.41 47.12
CA SER A 431 -10.73 2.40 47.42
C SER A 431 -10.43 1.78 48.79
N ASN A 432 -11.22 2.14 49.81
CA ASN A 432 -11.12 1.65 51.19
C ASN A 432 -11.56 0.19 51.38
N MET A 433 -12.29 -0.40 50.43
CA MET A 433 -12.51 -1.86 50.39
C MET A 433 -11.22 -2.65 50.06
N GLY A 434 -10.11 -1.95 49.78
CA GLY A 434 -8.84 -2.49 49.34
C GLY A 434 -8.80 -2.63 47.81
N CYS A 435 -7.73 -2.14 47.20
CA CYS A 435 -7.50 -2.18 45.76
C CYS A 435 -6.01 -2.38 45.47
N GLU A 436 -5.67 -3.23 44.50
CA GLU A 436 -4.27 -3.46 44.12
C GLU A 436 -3.81 -2.50 42.99
N ILE A 437 -4.76 -2.03 42.18
CA ILE A 437 -4.55 -1.15 41.03
C ILE A 437 -5.55 0.01 41.07
N VAL A 438 -5.05 1.25 41.08
CA VAL A 438 -5.86 2.46 40.87
C VAL A 438 -5.60 3.03 39.48
N ILE A 439 -6.67 3.32 38.74
CA ILE A 439 -6.62 3.89 37.38
C ILE A 439 -7.30 5.26 37.43
N ALA A 440 -6.59 6.35 37.13
CA ALA A 440 -7.04 7.68 37.53
C ALA A 440 -6.71 8.80 36.53
N THR A 441 -7.55 9.85 36.55
CA THR A 441 -7.20 11.16 35.97
C THR A 441 -6.51 12.03 37.02
N PRO A 442 -5.37 12.71 36.72
CA PRO A 442 -4.57 13.44 37.72
C PRO A 442 -5.37 14.35 38.66
N GLY A 443 -6.18 15.27 38.12
CA GLY A 443 -6.99 16.20 38.91
C GLY A 443 -8.11 15.57 39.77
N ARG A 444 -8.42 14.27 39.63
CA ARG A 444 -9.29 13.53 40.57
C ARG A 444 -8.50 12.58 41.47
N LEU A 445 -7.31 12.12 41.09
CA LEU A 445 -6.46 11.42 42.04
C LEU A 445 -6.03 12.37 43.18
N ILE A 446 -5.66 13.60 42.81
CA ILE A 446 -5.20 14.60 43.77
C ILE A 446 -6.27 15.02 44.78
N ASP A 447 -7.54 15.18 44.33
CA ASP A 447 -8.74 15.32 45.17
C ASP A 447 -8.76 14.28 46.31
N LEU A 448 -8.49 13.01 46.00
CA LEU A 448 -8.56 11.90 46.96
C LEU A 448 -7.34 11.83 47.88
N LEU A 449 -6.16 12.22 47.40
CA LEU A 449 -4.92 12.27 48.19
C LEU A 449 -4.92 13.45 49.19
N GLU A 450 -5.27 14.66 48.73
CA GLU A 450 -5.35 15.86 49.58
C GLU A 450 -6.38 15.68 50.71
N ASN A 451 -7.50 14.99 50.44
CA ASN A 451 -8.54 14.68 51.44
C ASN A 451 -8.33 13.35 52.18
N ARG A 452 -7.21 12.62 51.94
CA ARG A 452 -6.89 11.30 52.55
C ARG A 452 -7.97 10.21 52.38
N TYR A 453 -8.76 10.26 51.31
CA TYR A 453 -9.57 9.12 50.85
C TYR A 453 -8.74 8.01 50.19
N LEU A 454 -7.46 8.29 49.91
CA LEU A 454 -6.48 7.34 49.39
C LEU A 454 -5.10 7.67 49.98
N VAL A 455 -4.28 6.64 50.18
CA VAL A 455 -2.85 6.73 50.51
C VAL A 455 -2.05 5.89 49.52
N LEU A 456 -0.74 6.13 49.39
CA LEU A 456 0.11 5.49 48.37
C LEU A 456 1.33 4.78 48.98
N ASN A 457 1.21 4.33 50.24
CA ASN A 457 2.33 3.86 51.05
C ASN A 457 3.04 2.63 50.45
N GLN A 458 2.31 1.76 49.77
CA GLN A 458 2.86 0.57 49.09
C GLN A 458 2.93 0.68 47.56
N CYS A 459 2.79 1.88 46.99
CA CYS A 459 2.83 2.06 45.54
C CYS A 459 4.26 1.85 44.99
N THR A 460 4.47 0.72 44.29
CA THR A 460 5.76 0.34 43.67
C THR A 460 5.70 0.33 42.13
N TYR A 461 4.59 0.73 41.52
CA TYR A 461 4.44 0.76 40.07
C TYR A 461 3.63 1.96 39.59
N VAL A 462 4.22 2.79 38.74
CA VAL A 462 3.64 4.06 38.28
C VAL A 462 3.60 4.06 36.76
N VAL A 463 2.43 4.28 36.18
CA VAL A 463 2.26 4.42 34.74
C VAL A 463 1.73 5.82 34.41
N LEU A 464 2.34 6.48 33.42
CA LEU A 464 1.86 7.71 32.80
C LEU A 464 1.53 7.39 31.34
N ASP A 465 0.27 7.07 30.99
CA ASP A 465 -0.11 6.80 29.59
C ASP A 465 -0.67 8.07 28.92
N GLU A 466 -0.27 8.30 27.65
CA GLU A 466 -0.44 9.58 26.94
C GLU A 466 0.14 10.78 27.69
N ALA A 467 1.38 10.65 28.16
CA ALA A 467 2.10 11.69 28.91
C ALA A 467 2.25 13.01 28.13
N ASP A 468 2.30 12.97 26.80
CA ASP A 468 2.23 14.17 25.94
C ASP A 468 0.90 14.92 26.09
N ARG A 469 -0.24 14.22 26.05
CA ARG A 469 -1.54 14.86 26.30
C ARG A 469 -1.73 15.35 27.74
N MET A 470 -1.04 14.75 28.71
CA MET A 470 -1.03 15.30 30.07
C MET A 470 -0.36 16.68 30.13
N ILE A 471 0.70 16.91 29.33
CA ILE A 471 1.32 18.23 29.17
C ILE A 471 0.39 19.18 28.40
N ASP A 472 -0.21 18.74 27.28
CA ASP A 472 -1.19 19.56 26.52
C ASP A 472 -2.36 20.07 27.41
N MET A 473 -2.75 19.28 28.41
CA MET A 473 -3.82 19.59 29.36
C MET A 473 -3.32 20.31 30.63
N ASN A 474 -2.05 20.72 30.68
CA ASN A 474 -1.36 21.39 31.79
C ASN A 474 -1.29 20.60 33.12
N PHE A 475 -1.43 19.27 33.11
CA PHE A 475 -1.36 18.43 34.32
C PHE A 475 0.07 18.26 34.89
N GLU A 476 1.10 18.95 34.39
CA GLU A 476 2.47 18.85 34.91
C GLU A 476 2.55 19.19 36.41
N SER A 477 1.80 20.19 36.89
CA SER A 477 1.70 20.54 38.32
C SER A 477 1.10 19.42 39.17
N ASP A 478 0.07 18.78 38.63
CA ASP A 478 -0.75 17.84 39.39
C ASP A 478 -0.03 16.50 39.49
N ILE A 479 0.67 16.11 38.42
CA ILE A 479 1.58 14.97 38.42
C ILE A 479 2.72 15.19 39.43
N LYS A 480 3.33 16.39 39.51
CA LYS A 480 4.36 16.68 40.52
C LYS A 480 3.85 16.39 41.94
N LYS A 481 2.74 17.01 42.32
CA LYS A 481 2.10 16.81 43.63
C LYS A 481 1.71 15.35 43.89
N ILE A 482 1.12 14.64 42.92
CA ILE A 482 0.77 13.21 43.08
C ILE A 482 2.00 12.37 43.42
N LEU A 483 3.14 12.68 42.82
CA LEU A 483 4.39 11.94 43.04
C LEU A 483 5.09 12.33 44.36
N GLU A 484 4.82 13.52 44.90
CA GLU A 484 5.22 13.96 46.25
C GLU A 484 4.49 13.17 47.36
N TYR A 485 3.30 12.62 47.10
CA TYR A 485 2.58 11.72 48.02
C TYR A 485 3.14 10.29 48.09
N MET A 486 4.13 9.92 47.26
CA MET A 486 4.72 8.58 47.28
C MET A 486 6.02 8.49 48.10
N PRO A 487 6.32 7.32 48.71
CA PRO A 487 7.54 7.15 49.50
C PRO A 487 8.82 7.42 48.70
N VAL A 488 9.62 8.40 49.13
CA VAL A 488 10.95 8.68 48.54
C VAL A 488 11.95 7.53 48.77
N SER A 489 11.70 6.68 49.77
CA SER A 489 12.54 5.53 50.12
C SER A 489 12.46 4.37 49.12
N ASN A 490 11.41 4.28 48.30
CA ASN A 490 11.28 3.23 47.28
C ASN A 490 11.86 3.63 45.91
N HIS A 491 12.46 4.82 45.81
CA HIS A 491 13.05 5.30 44.56
C HIS A 491 14.30 4.51 44.17
N LYS A 492 14.46 4.22 42.87
CA LYS A 492 15.74 3.72 42.33
C LYS A 492 16.87 4.72 42.59
N PRO A 493 18.10 4.27 42.89
CA PRO A 493 19.30 5.12 42.90
C PRO A 493 19.58 5.65 41.49
N ASP A 494 20.25 6.80 41.37
CA ASP A 494 20.63 7.36 40.06
C ASP A 494 22.05 6.94 39.64
N SER A 495 22.27 5.62 39.63
CA SER A 495 23.55 4.97 39.30
C SER A 495 23.34 3.82 38.30
N GLU A 496 24.41 3.22 37.80
CA GLU A 496 24.36 2.09 36.86
C GLU A 496 23.57 0.88 37.42
N ASP A 497 23.42 0.80 38.73
CA ASP A 497 22.59 -0.17 39.45
C ASP A 497 21.10 -0.09 39.06
N ALA A 498 20.63 1.04 38.52
CA ALA A 498 19.28 1.20 37.96
C ALA A 498 19.11 0.59 36.55
N GLU A 499 20.19 0.13 35.93
CA GLU A 499 20.19 -0.64 34.67
C GLU A 499 20.65 -2.09 34.88
N ASP A 500 21.12 -2.45 36.07
CA ASP A 500 21.69 -3.76 36.35
C ASP A 500 20.63 -4.77 36.82
N LYS A 501 20.42 -5.79 35.99
CA LYS A 501 19.43 -6.84 36.16
C LYS A 501 19.50 -7.53 37.53
N ASP A 502 20.69 -7.94 37.95
CA ASP A 502 20.83 -8.79 39.14
C ASP A 502 20.56 -8.00 40.42
N LYS A 503 20.98 -6.72 40.44
CA LYS A 503 20.66 -5.78 41.52
C LYS A 503 19.18 -5.42 41.59
N LEU A 504 18.54 -5.22 40.44
CA LEU A 504 17.10 -4.90 40.36
C LEU A 504 16.19 -6.09 40.71
N LEU A 505 16.61 -7.31 40.35
CA LEU A 505 15.84 -8.53 40.61
C LEU A 505 15.99 -9.06 42.05
N ALA A 506 17.08 -8.74 42.75
CA ALA A 506 17.39 -9.24 44.10
C ALA A 506 16.25 -9.09 45.13
N ASN A 507 15.45 -8.03 45.03
CA ASN A 507 14.29 -7.78 45.91
C ASN A 507 12.93 -7.84 45.18
N TYR A 508 12.88 -8.31 43.92
CA TYR A 508 11.69 -8.17 43.06
C TYR A 508 10.46 -8.86 43.64
N ASN A 509 10.57 -10.10 44.10
CA ASN A 509 9.46 -10.89 44.64
C ASN A 509 9.08 -10.50 46.09
N THR A 510 9.24 -9.23 46.47
CA THR A 510 8.95 -8.70 47.80
C THR A 510 8.31 -7.31 47.70
N ASN A 511 7.56 -6.91 48.73
CA ASN A 511 7.03 -5.55 48.85
C ASN A 511 8.11 -4.47 49.08
N LYS A 512 9.40 -4.85 49.12
CA LYS A 512 10.55 -3.94 49.22
C LYS A 512 11.26 -3.70 47.89
N LYS A 513 10.67 -4.11 46.75
CA LYS A 513 11.23 -3.76 45.43
C LYS A 513 11.28 -2.24 45.22
N PHE A 514 12.27 -1.77 44.47
CA PHE A 514 12.26 -0.39 44.00
C PHE A 514 11.06 -0.12 43.10
N ARG A 515 10.51 1.10 43.21
CA ARG A 515 9.44 1.62 42.38
C ARG A 515 9.85 1.59 40.91
N GLN A 516 8.91 1.21 40.07
CA GLN A 516 9.05 1.19 38.63
C GLN A 516 8.20 2.29 38.01
N THR A 517 8.80 3.14 37.18
CA THR A 517 8.10 4.22 36.49
C THR A 517 8.11 3.95 34.99
N VAL A 518 6.91 3.92 34.40
CA VAL A 518 6.67 3.61 32.99
C VAL A 518 5.91 4.77 32.36
N MET A 519 6.52 5.44 31.39
CA MET A 519 5.92 6.55 30.66
C MET A 519 5.62 6.14 29.22
N PHE A 520 4.36 6.25 28.82
CA PHE A 520 3.89 5.99 27.47
C PHE A 520 3.41 7.26 26.80
N THR A 521 3.84 7.49 25.56
CA THR A 521 3.61 8.74 24.83
C THR A 521 3.57 8.46 23.32
N ALA A 522 2.94 9.32 22.53
CA ALA A 522 3.05 9.26 21.06
C ALA A 522 4.22 10.11 20.55
N THR A 523 4.61 11.14 21.31
CA THR A 523 5.63 12.13 20.94
C THR A 523 6.61 12.41 22.08
N MET A 524 7.81 12.92 21.76
CA MET A 524 8.83 13.30 22.74
C MET A 524 9.22 14.79 22.60
N PRO A 525 8.31 15.74 22.90
CA PRO A 525 8.65 17.16 23.00
C PRO A 525 9.58 17.44 24.21
N PRO A 526 10.20 18.64 24.27
CA PRO A 526 11.10 19.01 25.36
C PRO A 526 10.47 18.90 26.76
N ASP A 527 9.18 19.20 26.89
CA ASP A 527 8.44 19.20 28.15
C ASP A 527 8.16 17.78 28.67
N VAL A 528 7.79 16.84 27.78
CA VAL A 528 7.73 15.40 28.11
C VAL A 528 9.12 14.85 28.43
N THR A 529 10.17 15.36 27.77
CA THR A 529 11.56 14.99 28.08
C THR A 529 11.99 15.53 29.46
N ARG A 530 11.54 16.71 29.88
CA ARG A 530 11.70 17.26 31.24
C ARG A 530 10.97 16.39 32.27
N LEU A 531 9.71 16.04 31.98
CA LEU A 531 8.88 15.17 32.82
C LEU A 531 9.57 13.81 33.04
N ALA A 532 10.08 13.20 31.97
CA ALA A 532 10.75 11.91 32.02
C ALA A 532 12.02 11.94 32.88
N ARG A 533 12.87 12.96 32.72
CA ARG A 533 14.11 13.14 33.50
C ARG A 533 13.85 13.38 34.99
N ALA A 534 12.70 13.93 35.37
CA ALA A 534 12.36 14.11 36.77
C ALA A 534 12.06 12.76 37.47
N TYR A 535 11.27 11.89 36.85
CA TYR A 535 10.62 10.77 37.54
C TYR A 535 11.18 9.37 37.24
N LEU A 536 11.80 9.17 36.08
CA LEU A 536 12.40 7.90 35.70
C LEU A 536 13.89 7.90 36.08
N ARG A 537 14.49 6.74 36.33
CA ARG A 537 15.94 6.57 36.51
C ARG A 537 16.48 5.62 35.47
N ARG A 538 17.41 6.14 34.65
CA ARG A 538 18.04 5.44 33.51
C ARG A 538 17.06 4.54 32.72
N PRO A 539 15.92 5.08 32.26
CA PRO A 539 14.91 4.28 31.60
C PRO A 539 15.41 3.72 30.27
N ALA A 540 14.92 2.54 29.91
CA ALA A 540 15.05 2.06 28.54
C ALA A 540 13.98 2.74 27.67
N GLU A 541 14.39 3.36 26.57
CA GLU A 541 13.46 3.87 25.57
C GLU A 541 13.12 2.75 24.57
N VAL A 542 11.84 2.56 24.29
CA VAL A 542 11.33 1.65 23.26
C VAL A 542 10.42 2.44 22.32
N ASN A 543 10.88 2.65 21.10
CA ASN A 543 10.21 3.43 20.07
C ASN A 543 9.71 2.48 18.98
N ILE A 544 8.47 2.62 18.54
CA ILE A 544 7.84 1.77 17.51
C ILE A 544 7.45 2.61 16.29
N GLY A 545 7.98 2.27 15.12
CA GLY A 545 7.70 2.96 13.86
C GLY A 545 8.53 4.22 13.63
N SER A 546 8.38 4.83 12.45
CA SER A 546 8.80 6.21 12.17
C SER A 546 8.22 7.16 13.22
N ILE A 547 9.08 7.89 13.93
CA ILE A 547 8.66 8.75 15.05
C ILE A 547 7.61 9.79 14.59
N GLY A 548 6.38 9.64 15.10
CA GLY A 548 5.34 10.68 15.06
C GLY A 548 4.73 10.98 13.70
N LYS A 549 4.70 10.04 12.75
CA LYS A 549 4.19 10.29 11.38
C LYS A 549 3.11 9.30 10.88
N PRO A 550 1.85 9.43 11.35
CA PRO A 550 0.67 8.95 10.61
C PRO A 550 0.63 9.44 9.15
N THR A 551 1.23 10.60 8.90
CA THR A 551 1.29 11.30 7.60
C THR A 551 1.89 10.45 6.48
N GLU A 552 2.79 9.49 6.77
CA GLU A 552 3.41 8.63 5.77
C GLU A 552 2.42 7.59 5.17
N ARG A 553 1.32 7.30 5.87
CA ARG A 553 0.33 6.24 5.52
C ARG A 553 -1.08 6.79 5.25
N VAL A 554 -1.28 8.11 5.39
CA VAL A 554 -2.55 8.80 5.18
C VAL A 554 -2.43 9.77 4.00
N GLU A 555 -3.26 9.56 2.98
CA GLU A 555 -3.43 10.47 1.85
C GLU A 555 -4.11 11.76 2.34
N GLN A 556 -3.42 12.89 2.20
CA GLN A 556 -3.86 14.19 2.71
C GLN A 556 -4.30 15.10 1.56
N ILE A 557 -5.59 15.40 1.50
CA ILE A 557 -6.23 16.23 0.48
C ILE A 557 -6.60 17.57 1.10
N ILE A 558 -5.87 18.63 0.75
CA ILE A 558 -6.13 19.99 1.27
C ILE A 558 -6.92 20.80 0.25
N HIS A 559 -7.96 21.50 0.71
CA HIS A 559 -8.75 22.45 -0.08
C HIS A 559 -8.74 23.82 0.59
N ILE A 560 -8.18 24.84 -0.08
CA ILE A 560 -8.20 26.22 0.42
C ILE A 560 -9.50 26.89 -0.05
N MET A 561 -10.29 27.44 0.88
CA MET A 561 -11.59 28.04 0.57
C MET A 561 -12.02 29.12 1.57
N HIS A 562 -13.13 29.81 1.27
CA HIS A 562 -13.87 30.62 2.25
C HIS A 562 -14.90 29.76 3.00
N ASP A 563 -15.24 30.15 4.22
CA ASP A 563 -16.14 29.38 5.11
C ASP A 563 -17.51 29.07 4.48
N ASP A 564 -18.08 30.00 3.72
CA ASP A 564 -19.37 29.84 3.02
C ASP A 564 -19.41 28.60 2.11
N HIS A 565 -18.23 28.16 1.62
CA HIS A 565 -18.10 27.02 0.74
C HIS A 565 -17.89 25.68 1.48
N LYS A 566 -17.46 25.69 2.76
CA LYS A 566 -17.18 24.47 3.55
C LYS A 566 -18.38 23.53 3.59
N LEU A 567 -19.57 24.05 3.92
CA LEU A 567 -20.79 23.24 4.04
C LEU A 567 -21.22 22.66 2.68
N LYS A 568 -21.05 23.41 1.59
CA LYS A 568 -21.36 22.94 0.24
C LYS A 568 -20.39 21.82 -0.19
N LYS A 569 -19.08 21.99 0.06
CA LYS A 569 -18.07 20.99 -0.29
C LYS A 569 -18.18 19.73 0.58
N LEU A 570 -18.56 19.86 1.86
CA LEU A 570 -18.87 18.71 2.71
C LEU A 570 -20.05 17.90 2.15
N LYS A 571 -21.16 18.56 1.79
CA LYS A 571 -22.34 17.92 1.19
C LYS A 571 -22.04 17.32 -0.20
N GLU A 572 -21.05 17.83 -0.93
CA GLU A 572 -20.55 17.24 -2.19
C GLU A 572 -19.75 15.95 -1.93
N ILE A 573 -18.81 15.97 -0.98
CA ILE A 573 -17.98 14.82 -0.61
C ILE A 573 -18.85 13.67 -0.06
N LEU A 574 -19.76 13.97 0.89
CA LEU A 574 -20.62 12.96 1.52
C LEU A 574 -21.68 12.34 0.59
N ARG A 575 -21.81 12.82 -0.65
CA ARG A 575 -22.64 12.20 -1.70
C ARG A 575 -21.88 11.18 -2.55
N GLN A 576 -20.56 11.11 -2.42
CA GLN A 576 -19.75 10.07 -3.04
C GLN A 576 -19.85 8.77 -2.22
N GLU A 577 -19.55 7.62 -2.83
CA GLU A 577 -19.66 6.32 -2.16
C GLU A 577 -18.50 6.08 -1.18
N ILE A 578 -18.58 6.70 0.00
CA ILE A 578 -17.58 6.59 1.05
C ILE A 578 -17.95 5.43 2.00
N LYS A 579 -16.97 4.56 2.26
CA LYS A 579 -17.10 3.45 3.22
C LYS A 579 -17.20 4.01 4.65
N PRO A 580 -18.21 3.67 5.47
CA PRO A 580 -18.23 4.06 6.88
C PRO A 580 -17.23 3.23 7.72
N PRO A 581 -16.84 3.68 8.93
CA PRO A 581 -17.22 4.94 9.59
C PRO A 581 -16.33 6.12 9.15
N ILE A 582 -16.89 7.33 9.26
CA ILE A 582 -16.23 8.63 8.94
C ILE A 582 -16.22 9.51 10.20
N ILE A 583 -15.13 10.26 10.43
CA ILE A 583 -15.09 11.31 11.46
C ILE A 583 -14.93 12.69 10.81
N ILE A 584 -15.78 13.64 11.21
CA ILE A 584 -15.72 15.05 10.83
C ILE A 584 -15.28 15.86 12.07
N PHE A 585 -14.14 16.56 11.97
CA PHE A 585 -13.63 17.41 13.05
C PHE A 585 -14.01 18.87 12.86
N VAL A 586 -14.42 19.51 13.96
CA VAL A 586 -14.95 20.87 14.03
C VAL A 586 -14.35 21.58 15.25
N ASN A 587 -14.02 22.87 15.16
CA ASN A 587 -13.35 23.55 16.26
C ASN A 587 -14.31 23.94 17.41
N GLU A 588 -15.59 24.16 17.11
CA GLU A 588 -16.58 24.63 18.08
C GLU A 588 -17.77 23.69 18.31
N LYS A 589 -18.22 23.62 19.56
CA LYS A 589 -19.44 22.88 19.97
C LYS A 589 -20.72 23.38 19.30
N ARG A 590 -20.82 24.69 19.00
CA ARG A 590 -21.97 25.28 18.31
C ARG A 590 -22.01 24.83 16.84
N THR A 591 -20.88 24.93 16.15
CA THR A 591 -20.71 24.47 14.77
C THR A 591 -20.94 22.95 14.65
N THR A 592 -20.54 22.17 15.66
CA THR A 592 -20.80 20.71 15.73
C THR A 592 -22.29 20.37 15.61
N ASP A 593 -23.15 20.96 16.46
CA ASP A 593 -24.60 20.71 16.42
C ASP A 593 -25.30 21.43 15.23
N PHE A 594 -24.69 22.48 14.65
CA PHE A 594 -25.19 23.14 13.44
C PHE A 594 -24.96 22.29 12.18
N VAL A 595 -23.73 21.81 11.95
CA VAL A 595 -23.38 20.99 10.78
C VAL A 595 -24.19 19.68 10.80
N ALA A 596 -24.42 19.07 11.96
CA ALA A 596 -25.28 17.89 12.09
C ALA A 596 -26.68 18.13 11.54
N LYS A 597 -27.37 19.18 12.03
CA LYS A 597 -28.71 19.55 11.57
C LYS A 597 -28.75 19.89 10.08
N GLU A 598 -27.66 20.44 9.53
CA GLU A 598 -27.55 20.72 8.11
C GLU A 598 -27.31 19.47 7.25
N LEU A 599 -26.73 18.41 7.80
CA LEU A 599 -26.62 17.11 7.12
C LEU A 599 -27.95 16.32 7.21
N GLU A 600 -28.60 16.29 8.38
CA GLU A 600 -29.94 15.71 8.60
C GLU A 600 -30.96 16.32 7.61
N LYS A 601 -31.07 17.66 7.55
CA LYS A 601 -31.90 18.37 6.54
C LYS A 601 -31.57 18.02 5.08
N SER A 602 -30.38 17.48 4.80
CA SER A 602 -29.95 17.11 3.45
C SER A 602 -30.22 15.64 3.12
N GLY A 603 -30.92 14.91 3.99
CA GLY A 603 -31.20 13.48 3.86
C GLY A 603 -30.03 12.59 4.32
N ILE A 604 -29.16 13.09 5.18
CA ILE A 604 -28.02 12.35 5.75
C ILE A 604 -28.24 12.19 7.26
N ASP A 605 -29.18 11.31 7.62
CA ASP A 605 -29.59 11.08 9.01
C ASP A 605 -28.64 10.16 9.78
N ASP A 606 -27.63 9.57 9.13
CA ASP A 606 -26.65 8.64 9.72
C ASP A 606 -25.59 9.32 10.62
N VAL A 607 -25.90 10.49 11.17
CA VAL A 607 -24.98 11.38 11.92
C VAL A 607 -25.12 11.22 13.45
N CYS A 608 -23.99 11.32 14.15
CA CYS A 608 -23.86 11.53 15.60
C CYS A 608 -23.03 12.80 15.90
N THR A 609 -23.29 13.47 17.02
CA THR A 609 -22.45 14.59 17.51
C THR A 609 -21.82 14.32 18.88
N LEU A 610 -20.54 14.68 19.02
CA LEU A 610 -19.76 14.45 20.23
C LEU A 610 -18.92 15.68 20.58
N HIS A 611 -19.29 16.37 21.65
CA HIS A 611 -18.59 17.57 22.13
C HIS A 611 -18.72 17.68 23.65
N GLY A 612 -17.91 18.54 24.26
CA GLY A 612 -17.85 18.71 25.72
C GLY A 612 -19.17 19.10 26.40
N GLY A 613 -20.20 19.50 25.66
CA GLY A 613 -21.55 19.81 26.16
C GLY A 613 -22.56 18.66 26.12
N LYS A 614 -22.24 17.48 25.56
CA LYS A 614 -23.08 16.28 25.68
C LYS A 614 -22.92 15.64 27.07
N THR A 615 -24.02 15.09 27.61
CA THR A 615 -23.97 14.27 28.83
C THR A 615 -23.19 12.98 28.60
N GLN A 616 -22.72 12.32 29.66
CA GLN A 616 -21.92 11.11 29.53
C GLN A 616 -22.67 9.99 28.79
N GLU A 617 -23.92 9.74 29.15
CA GLU A 617 -24.83 8.79 28.48
C GLU A 617 -24.97 9.08 26.98
N GLN A 618 -25.08 10.37 26.60
CA GLN A 618 -25.15 10.77 25.18
C GLN A 618 -23.84 10.51 24.43
N ARG A 619 -22.68 10.63 25.10
CA ARG A 619 -21.38 10.26 24.51
C ARG A 619 -21.32 8.76 24.28
N GLU A 620 -21.60 7.97 25.31
CA GLU A 620 -21.55 6.51 25.27
C GLU A 620 -22.54 5.96 24.24
N TYR A 621 -23.76 6.49 24.16
CA TYR A 621 -24.73 6.16 23.12
C TYR A 621 -24.25 6.48 21.70
N ALA A 622 -23.63 7.65 21.48
CA ALA A 622 -23.08 8.03 20.17
C ALA A 622 -21.93 7.11 19.74
N LEU A 623 -21.06 6.74 20.68
CA LEU A 623 -19.94 5.83 20.44
C LEU A 623 -20.41 4.38 20.20
N ALA A 624 -21.39 3.91 20.97
CA ALA A 624 -22.02 2.60 20.77
C ALA A 624 -22.74 2.52 19.41
N SER A 625 -23.44 3.59 19.01
CA SER A 625 -24.12 3.67 17.70
C SER A 625 -23.14 3.60 16.53
N LEU A 626 -22.00 4.30 16.63
CA LEU A 626 -20.94 4.24 15.61
C LEU A 626 -20.25 2.87 15.60
N LYS A 627 -19.93 2.29 16.76
CA LYS A 627 -19.32 0.93 16.86
C LYS A 627 -20.27 -0.18 16.39
N GLY A 628 -21.59 0.00 16.57
CA GLY A 628 -22.64 -0.90 16.09
C GLY A 628 -23.06 -0.68 14.63
N GLY A 629 -22.57 0.38 13.97
CA GLY A 629 -22.87 0.68 12.58
C GLY A 629 -24.28 1.23 12.31
N SER A 630 -25.06 1.56 13.35
CA SER A 630 -26.38 2.20 13.21
C SER A 630 -26.27 3.68 12.81
N LYS A 631 -25.08 4.26 12.96
CA LYS A 631 -24.70 5.60 12.52
C LYS A 631 -23.35 5.51 11.82
N LYS A 632 -23.15 6.30 10.76
CA LYS A 632 -22.00 6.20 9.83
C LYS A 632 -21.00 7.36 9.98
N ILE A 633 -21.48 8.50 10.46
CA ILE A 633 -20.71 9.76 10.53
C ILE A 633 -20.69 10.26 11.97
N LEU A 634 -19.51 10.51 12.51
CA LEU A 634 -19.32 11.17 13.81
C LEU A 634 -18.78 12.58 13.61
N ILE A 635 -19.50 13.59 14.09
CA ILE A 635 -19.02 14.98 14.12
C ILE A 635 -18.51 15.29 15.53
N ALA A 636 -17.23 15.65 15.67
CA ALA A 636 -16.57 15.82 16.97
C ALA A 636 -15.69 17.06 17.06
N THR A 637 -15.54 17.60 18.29
CA THR A 637 -14.51 18.58 18.61
C THR A 637 -13.26 17.91 19.17
N ASP A 638 -12.08 18.55 19.06
CA ASP A 638 -10.79 17.98 19.49
C ASP A 638 -10.80 17.37 20.90
N VAL A 639 -11.40 18.08 21.86
CA VAL A 639 -11.45 17.70 23.27
C VAL A 639 -12.28 16.42 23.49
N ALA A 640 -13.29 16.18 22.65
CA ALA A 640 -14.11 14.97 22.70
C ALA A 640 -13.60 13.87 21.75
N GLY A 641 -12.84 14.23 20.71
CA GLY A 641 -12.25 13.32 19.73
C GLY A 641 -10.93 12.66 20.18
N ARG A 642 -10.17 13.31 21.07
CA ARG A 642 -9.03 12.69 21.75
C ARG A 642 -9.53 11.63 22.74
N GLY A 643 -8.73 10.59 22.95
CA GLY A 643 -9.07 9.48 23.84
C GLY A 643 -10.13 8.49 23.32
N ILE A 644 -10.89 8.75 22.24
CA ILE A 644 -11.83 7.76 21.72
C ILE A 644 -11.10 6.60 21.02
N ASP A 645 -11.31 5.38 21.49
CA ASP A 645 -11.11 4.17 20.68
C ASP A 645 -12.28 4.01 19.69
N ILE A 646 -12.04 4.35 18.42
CA ILE A 646 -12.88 3.97 17.27
C ILE A 646 -11.98 3.19 16.32
N LYS A 647 -12.43 2.00 15.93
CA LYS A 647 -11.70 1.11 15.00
C LYS A 647 -11.55 1.79 13.64
N ASP A 648 -10.33 1.74 13.09
CA ASP A 648 -9.90 2.10 11.74
C ASP A 648 -10.92 2.88 10.91
N VAL A 649 -11.01 4.19 11.18
CA VAL A 649 -11.85 5.12 10.40
C VAL A 649 -11.37 5.12 8.95
N SER A 650 -12.27 5.08 7.98
CA SER A 650 -11.89 5.08 6.55
C SER A 650 -11.38 6.45 6.09
N MET A 651 -12.04 7.50 6.56
CA MET A 651 -11.85 8.87 6.14
C MET A 651 -12.02 9.84 7.32
N VAL A 652 -11.11 10.78 7.43
CA VAL A 652 -11.18 11.91 8.35
C VAL A 652 -11.43 13.19 7.55
N ILE A 653 -12.37 14.03 7.98
CA ILE A 653 -12.65 15.33 7.35
C ILE A 653 -12.44 16.44 8.39
N ASN A 654 -11.40 17.25 8.22
CA ASN A 654 -11.24 18.49 8.98
C ASN A 654 -12.13 19.56 8.34
N TYR A 655 -13.33 19.77 8.92
CA TYR A 655 -14.25 20.82 8.46
C TYR A 655 -13.70 22.20 8.84
N ASP A 656 -13.16 22.31 10.05
CA ASP A 656 -12.25 23.37 10.45
C ASP A 656 -10.85 22.77 10.62
N MET A 657 -9.80 23.50 10.23
CA MET A 657 -8.43 23.10 10.50
C MET A 657 -8.17 23.04 12.03
N ALA A 658 -7.26 22.17 12.45
CA ALA A 658 -6.89 22.06 13.87
C ALA A 658 -6.14 23.32 14.35
N ARG A 659 -6.08 23.57 15.67
CA ARG A 659 -5.39 24.75 16.22
C ARG A 659 -3.86 24.61 16.28
N THR A 660 -3.34 23.39 16.22
CA THR A 660 -1.90 23.10 16.19
C THR A 660 -1.63 21.97 15.21
N ILE A 661 -0.38 21.83 14.76
CA ILE A 661 0.00 20.72 13.87
C ILE A 661 0.04 19.36 14.58
N SER A 662 0.27 19.35 15.91
CA SER A 662 0.12 18.15 16.75
C SER A 662 -1.34 17.66 16.72
N ASP A 663 -2.28 18.59 16.90
CA ASP A 663 -3.71 18.29 16.87
C ASP A 663 -4.14 17.77 15.49
N TYR A 664 -3.68 18.40 14.41
CA TYR A 664 -3.90 17.93 13.04
C TYR A 664 -3.43 16.47 12.86
N THR A 665 -2.20 16.18 13.31
CA THR A 665 -1.59 14.84 13.24
C THR A 665 -2.41 13.81 14.04
N HIS A 666 -2.89 14.19 15.23
CA HIS A 666 -3.77 13.37 16.08
C HIS A 666 -5.17 13.12 15.51
N ARG A 667 -5.69 14.04 14.68
CA ARG A 667 -6.96 13.88 13.96
C ARG A 667 -6.81 12.93 12.78
N ILE A 668 -5.82 13.14 11.91
CA ILE A 668 -5.61 12.27 10.74
C ILE A 668 -5.19 10.85 11.15
N GLY A 669 -4.45 10.71 12.27
CA GLY A 669 -4.13 9.43 12.91
C GLY A 669 -5.33 8.68 13.51
N ARG A 670 -6.58 9.07 13.23
CA ARG A 670 -7.78 8.23 13.43
C ARG A 670 -8.04 7.29 12.25
N THR A 671 -7.51 7.61 11.07
CA THR A 671 -7.37 6.70 9.93
C THR A 671 -5.90 6.22 9.80
N GLY A 672 -5.57 5.44 8.78
CA GLY A 672 -4.18 4.95 8.53
C GLY A 672 -3.67 3.84 9.49
N ARG A 673 -4.54 3.33 10.36
CA ARG A 673 -4.19 2.38 11.42
C ARG A 673 -4.01 0.95 10.91
N ALA A 674 -3.26 0.14 11.66
CA ALA A 674 -3.04 -1.29 11.43
C ALA A 674 -2.62 -1.68 9.99
N GLY A 675 -1.84 -0.81 9.32
CA GLY A 675 -1.30 -1.07 7.97
C GLY A 675 -2.26 -0.78 6.81
N LYS A 676 -3.45 -0.21 7.08
CA LYS A 676 -4.35 0.29 6.04
C LYS A 676 -3.94 1.70 5.62
N THR A 677 -4.11 2.05 4.35
CA THR A 677 -4.07 3.43 3.88
C THR A 677 -5.33 4.18 4.32
N GLY A 678 -5.18 5.41 4.80
CA GLY A 678 -6.28 6.29 5.19
C GLY A 678 -6.43 7.51 4.29
N ILE A 679 -7.60 8.16 4.29
CA ILE A 679 -7.81 9.44 3.60
C ILE A 679 -8.14 10.54 4.62
N ALA A 680 -7.45 11.68 4.54
CA ALA A 680 -7.69 12.86 5.36
C ALA A 680 -7.96 14.08 4.46
N ILE A 681 -9.22 14.50 4.38
CA ILE A 681 -9.62 15.73 3.68
C ILE A 681 -9.58 16.90 4.68
N SER A 682 -9.04 18.05 4.28
CA SER A 682 -8.98 19.24 5.13
C SER A 682 -9.43 20.49 4.40
N PHE A 683 -10.34 21.25 5.01
CA PHE A 683 -10.68 22.59 4.56
C PHE A 683 -9.84 23.62 5.33
N CYS A 684 -9.18 24.51 4.60
CA CYS A 684 -8.35 25.57 5.18
C CYS A 684 -8.84 26.94 4.71
N THR A 685 -8.94 27.89 5.63
CA THR A 685 -9.29 29.30 5.34
C THR A 685 -8.08 30.21 5.52
N LYS A 686 -8.27 31.53 5.41
CA LYS A 686 -7.21 32.53 5.62
C LYS A 686 -6.79 32.63 7.09
N ASP A 687 -7.68 32.28 8.02
CA ASP A 687 -7.41 32.34 9.46
C ASP A 687 -6.47 31.20 9.90
N ASP A 688 -6.52 30.08 9.17
CA ASP A 688 -5.65 28.91 9.34
C ASP A 688 -4.21 29.14 8.81
N SER A 689 -3.93 30.30 8.19
CA SER A 689 -2.64 30.67 7.59
C SER A 689 -1.43 30.44 8.50
N SER A 690 -1.63 30.60 9.81
CA SER A 690 -0.60 30.36 10.84
C SER A 690 0.00 28.94 10.85
N LEU A 691 -0.71 27.95 10.28
CA LEU A 691 -0.29 26.54 10.21
C LEU A 691 0.16 26.11 8.81
N PHE A 692 0.03 26.98 7.79
CA PHE A 692 0.23 26.58 6.39
C PHE A 692 1.66 26.09 6.11
N TYR A 693 2.67 26.65 6.76
CA TYR A 693 4.05 26.19 6.63
C TYR A 693 4.24 24.76 7.17
N GLU A 694 3.72 24.48 8.37
CA GLU A 694 3.89 23.17 9.01
C GLU A 694 3.03 22.10 8.31
N LEU A 695 1.82 22.46 7.89
CA LEU A 695 0.95 21.63 7.05
C LEU A 695 1.61 21.31 5.70
N LYS A 696 2.21 22.31 5.03
CA LYS A 696 2.97 22.10 3.80
C LYS A 696 4.09 21.08 4.01
N GLN A 697 4.91 21.24 5.04
CA GLN A 697 5.98 20.28 5.35
C GLN A 697 5.46 18.87 5.62
N ILE A 698 4.31 18.73 6.28
CA ILE A 698 3.69 17.43 6.57
C ILE A 698 3.15 16.74 5.31
N VAL A 699 2.54 17.48 4.38
CA VAL A 699 2.02 16.93 3.12
C VAL A 699 3.16 16.68 2.12
N GLU A 700 4.18 17.54 2.05
CA GLU A 700 5.40 17.30 1.25
C GLU A 700 6.20 16.08 1.76
N ALA A 701 6.15 15.76 3.05
CA ALA A 701 6.80 14.58 3.64
C ALA A 701 5.99 13.28 3.50
N SER A 702 4.80 13.31 2.89
CA SER A 702 3.92 12.14 2.73
C SER A 702 4.05 11.57 1.31
N PRO A 703 4.61 10.36 1.11
CA PRO A 703 4.79 9.78 -0.22
C PRO A 703 3.47 9.35 -0.88
N VAL A 704 2.39 9.26 -0.11
CA VAL A 704 1.03 8.95 -0.59
C VAL A 704 0.19 10.20 -0.87
N SER A 705 0.66 11.40 -0.54
CA SER A 705 -0.11 12.65 -0.70
C SER A 705 0.46 13.53 -1.83
N THR A 706 -0.42 14.19 -2.58
CA THR A 706 -0.01 15.22 -3.55
C THR A 706 -0.24 16.60 -2.94
N CYS A 707 0.84 17.32 -2.59
CA CYS A 707 0.71 18.69 -2.08
C CYS A 707 0.05 19.62 -3.13
N PRO A 708 -1.11 20.24 -2.84
CA PRO A 708 -1.79 21.07 -3.81
C PRO A 708 -1.00 22.35 -4.09
N ARG A 709 -0.97 22.75 -5.37
CA ARG A 709 -0.19 23.91 -5.85
C ARG A 709 -0.59 25.23 -5.17
N GLU A 710 -1.82 25.30 -4.66
CA GLU A 710 -2.36 26.42 -3.88
C GLU A 710 -1.63 26.58 -2.55
N LEU A 711 -1.47 25.49 -1.78
CA LEU A 711 -0.73 25.49 -0.51
C LEU A 711 0.78 25.62 -0.75
N LEU A 712 1.32 24.86 -1.72
CA LEU A 712 2.75 24.84 -2.06
C LEU A 712 3.32 26.26 -2.28
N ASN A 713 2.54 27.11 -2.96
CA ASN A 713 2.92 28.47 -3.36
C ASN A 713 2.26 29.57 -2.52
N HIS A 714 1.48 29.25 -1.48
CA HIS A 714 0.81 30.27 -0.65
C HIS A 714 1.86 31.14 0.05
N PRO A 715 1.71 32.48 0.12
CA PRO A 715 2.71 33.35 0.77
C PRO A 715 3.00 32.93 2.21
N ASP A 716 1.96 32.66 2.99
CA ASP A 716 2.07 32.27 4.41
C ASP A 716 2.58 30.83 4.62
N ALA A 717 2.72 30.03 3.54
CA ALA A 717 3.30 28.69 3.58
C ALA A 717 4.84 28.67 3.37
N GLN A 718 5.49 29.83 3.15
CA GLN A 718 6.93 29.88 2.80
C GLN A 718 7.87 30.07 4.00
N HIS A 719 7.36 30.52 5.15
CA HIS A 719 8.16 30.82 6.34
C HIS A 719 7.49 30.27 7.61
N LYS A 720 8.29 29.83 8.59
CA LYS A 720 7.77 29.44 9.91
C LYS A 720 7.04 30.63 10.56
N THR A 721 5.91 30.36 11.17
CA THR A 721 5.15 31.34 11.95
C THR A 721 6.01 31.96 13.07
N GLY A 722 5.80 33.24 13.36
CA GLY A 722 6.63 34.01 14.29
C GLY A 722 7.97 34.50 13.72
N THR A 723 8.53 33.85 12.70
CA THR A 723 9.71 34.38 11.98
C THR A 723 9.29 35.56 11.12
N VAL A 724 9.81 36.76 11.42
CA VAL A 724 9.59 37.94 10.57
C VAL A 724 10.35 37.76 9.26
N GLY A 725 9.68 37.20 8.27
CA GLY A 725 10.19 37.11 6.91
C GLY A 725 10.49 38.52 6.39
N ALA A 726 11.76 38.79 6.07
CA ALA A 726 12.19 40.07 5.52
C ALA A 726 11.51 40.28 4.16
N ARG A 727 10.41 41.04 4.14
CA ARG A 727 9.69 41.43 2.91
C ARG A 727 10.70 42.09 1.97
N LYS A 728 11.09 41.37 0.91
CA LYS A 728 11.84 41.96 -0.20
C LYS A 728 10.99 43.09 -0.79
N ARG A 729 11.61 44.27 -0.89
CA ARG A 729 11.10 45.39 -1.68
C ARG A 729 11.23 45.09 -3.16
#